data_AF-A0A8T3RY31-F1
#
_entry.id   AF-A0A8T3RY31-F1
#
_cell.length_a   1.000
_cell.length_b   1.000
_cell.length_c   1.000
_cell.angle_alpha   90.00
_cell.angle_beta   90.00
_cell.angle_gamma   90.00
#
_symmetry.space_group_name_H-M   'P 1'
#
loop_
_entity.id
_entity.type
_entity.pdbx_description
1 polymer ?
#
loop_
_entity_poly.entity_id
_entity_poly.type
_entity_poly.pdbx_seq_one_letter_code
_entity_poly.pdbx_strand_id
1 'polypeptide(L)'
;MRCPACDSDNPDAARFCASCGGRLTATCPHCQAGITPGVRFCSSCGEAVAPAEPAAVANSDDRGDPSGTAERRRVSVLFVDLANFTALAQSMDPEEVRTIQSRYFEVARSVIASFDGTIEKFIGDAVMAVWGAPSTHEDDAERAVRAAMTLVDAVGRLGGAASGRSLRARGAVTTGEAAVSLGAVGQGMVAGDLVNIASRLQGRAPLGGVLVDRMTRDRGSRAAVFTSVGSLSLKGRTGRLRAYRATHAPQSHAGRHGGMHAGPFVGRDRELRELVELFNGVIRERRSRLVSVTGIAGMGKSRLAWELYEWVDALPDEVAWHAGRAPAYGEGIAFAAVGEMVRRRIRVSEDAPPEVARRQLASTLDELVRDEGERRWIEPRLAVLLGSDDVAVFDRDELFAAWRRFFERVSERSPTVLVFEDLQWADASLLDFIEYLASWTRDHPIIILALARPELFDRRAAWGAGVGSFTALRLERLPDDAMRTLLAARTPNLPQPLIRQVLQRAGGVPLYAVEVARIVEDRRRLARGTPETGQQPVEVPDSLHGLIAARIDALPAAERALLLAAAVLGPRFRLDALVAVARVDAALTRGRIEALVRREQLTIDEDRNSPGYGQLGFVQDLVREVAYGTLARRERRSLHLAAAHHLESLGGDTVAEHLAGHLVEAHRLDPDHRDAARLGRRAVAALRQAAREATRLHVPERALGLLKDAIRLCEAASVQLTALLEEIAEASRAAGRLELAEAYLRELIALHTASSDHTAATRARARLASVLLSAQRNEPALAELQAAMGSIRHFEADASGVELAAQMARARLLLGDSREGLAWAERALVAANRLGLANVATDVLVTRGTARITLGQEELGLSDLRTAIAHAQETGALHTELRSRNNLAWTLMADDPRAAMETARHGLELATQMGLGDVAVQLADLACTTAIEAGDWAWALETIAELEERGVSEAYRIVLSTSAATIHALRGDPSPMAALDSFEPIPAGTDRQVVSGLLQARAWCALVAGNFGEVQRLAEQAVEGSIGADQAYPRILATRASLWLGDRAAVAAGLARLDALNQRGRAVAAASMTLHAGLAALDGNPEAEPLYRRAAEAWRTLDLPLPLALCLLDEHRTLRSQAAPTEAIAAIDRLGADGLRVVVETTVTPRGAPPRRARSRPPSARTAPRTGGGRRPPRANDRPSPPG
;
A
#
# COMPACT_ATOMS: atom_id res chain seq x y z
N MET A 1 -24.91 -47.65 -56.21
CA MET A 1 -24.35 -46.28 -56.13
C MET A 1 -22.98 -46.20 -56.80
N ARG A 2 -22.69 -45.14 -57.56
CA ARG A 2 -21.37 -44.94 -58.19
C ARG A 2 -20.39 -44.26 -57.25
N CYS A 3 -19.13 -44.70 -57.29
CA CYS A 3 -18.08 -44.11 -56.47
C CYS A 3 -17.72 -42.72 -57.01
N PRO A 4 -17.83 -41.63 -56.22
CA PRO A 4 -17.49 -40.30 -56.70
C PRO A 4 -15.99 -40.11 -57.01
N ALA A 5 -15.12 -41.02 -56.55
CA ALA A 5 -13.68 -40.95 -56.78
C ALA A 5 -13.19 -41.75 -58.00
N CYS A 6 -13.88 -42.83 -58.41
CA CYS A 6 -13.43 -43.67 -59.54
C CYS A 6 -14.57 -44.15 -60.48
N ASP A 7 -15.79 -43.66 -60.25
CA ASP A 7 -17.03 -43.92 -61.01
C ASP A 7 -17.47 -45.39 -61.14
N SER A 8 -16.80 -46.33 -60.45
CA SER A 8 -17.22 -47.73 -60.40
C SER A 8 -18.60 -47.89 -59.76
N ASP A 9 -19.45 -48.77 -60.31
CA ASP A 9 -20.72 -49.14 -59.71
C ASP A 9 -20.52 -50.03 -58.47
N ASN A 10 -21.09 -49.63 -57.34
CA ASN A 10 -21.04 -50.35 -56.07
C ASN A 10 -22.47 -50.64 -55.56
N PRO A 11 -22.69 -51.70 -54.78
CA PRO A 11 -23.98 -51.97 -54.14
C PRO A 11 -24.42 -50.79 -53.25
N ASP A 12 -25.72 -50.52 -53.15
CA ASP A 12 -26.24 -49.34 -52.41
C ASP A 12 -25.95 -49.37 -50.89
N ALA A 13 -25.64 -50.54 -50.33
CA ALA A 13 -25.25 -50.71 -48.93
C ALA A 13 -23.72 -50.63 -48.69
N ALA A 14 -22.91 -50.44 -49.73
CA ALA A 14 -21.45 -50.44 -49.60
C ALA A 14 -20.94 -49.17 -48.90
N ARG A 15 -20.18 -49.35 -47.80
CA ARG A 15 -19.56 -48.23 -47.04
C ARG A 15 -18.25 -47.73 -47.67
N PHE A 16 -17.59 -48.58 -48.44
CA PHE A 16 -16.37 -48.29 -49.18
C PHE A 16 -16.47 -48.85 -50.58
N CYS A 17 -15.82 -48.20 -51.53
CA CYS A 17 -15.76 -48.64 -52.91
C CYS A 17 -14.93 -49.91 -53.03
N ALA A 18 -15.48 -50.94 -53.66
CA ALA A 18 -14.79 -52.21 -53.87
C ALA A 18 -13.58 -52.11 -54.81
N SER A 19 -13.52 -51.08 -55.67
CA SER A 19 -12.40 -50.86 -56.60
C SER A 19 -11.27 -50.00 -56.02
N CYS A 20 -11.58 -48.85 -55.41
CA CYS A 20 -10.54 -47.92 -54.94
C CYS A 20 -10.43 -47.78 -53.42
N GLY A 21 -11.29 -48.45 -52.64
CA GLY A 21 -11.33 -48.32 -51.17
C GLY A 21 -11.87 -46.99 -50.65
N GLY A 22 -12.26 -46.06 -51.53
CA GLY A 22 -12.82 -44.75 -51.15
C GLY A 22 -14.16 -44.88 -50.41
N ARG A 23 -14.34 -44.11 -49.33
CA ARG A 23 -15.54 -44.17 -48.48
C ARG A 23 -16.76 -43.60 -49.21
N LEU A 24 -17.82 -44.40 -49.33
CA LEU A 24 -19.01 -44.07 -50.12
C LEU A 24 -20.12 -43.40 -49.31
N THR A 25 -20.10 -43.59 -47.98
CA THR A 25 -21.06 -42.99 -47.03
C THR A 25 -20.32 -42.38 -45.85
N ALA A 26 -20.59 -41.11 -45.57
CA ALA A 26 -20.14 -40.43 -44.34
C ALA A 26 -21.34 -40.26 -43.40
N THR A 27 -21.08 -40.02 -42.12
CA THR A 27 -22.12 -39.72 -41.12
C THR A 27 -21.89 -38.32 -40.58
N CYS A 28 -22.97 -37.56 -40.41
CA CYS A 28 -22.89 -36.24 -39.78
C CYS A 28 -22.30 -36.40 -38.35
N PRO A 29 -21.23 -35.67 -37.99
CA PRO A 29 -20.64 -35.79 -36.66
C PRO A 29 -21.55 -35.27 -35.54
N HIS A 30 -22.57 -34.47 -35.88
CA HIS A 30 -23.51 -33.91 -34.92
C HIS A 30 -24.76 -34.81 -34.70
N CYS A 31 -25.45 -35.22 -35.75
CA CYS A 31 -26.71 -35.98 -35.63
C CYS A 31 -26.64 -37.44 -36.10
N GLN A 32 -25.48 -37.89 -36.57
CA GLN A 32 -25.19 -39.26 -37.04
C GLN A 32 -26.00 -39.74 -38.26
N ALA A 33 -26.83 -38.88 -38.87
CA ALA A 33 -27.50 -39.19 -40.13
C ALA A 33 -26.49 -39.45 -41.25
N GLY A 34 -26.82 -40.39 -42.14
CA GLY A 34 -26.03 -40.70 -43.33
C GLY A 34 -26.00 -39.51 -44.28
N ILE A 35 -24.81 -39.06 -44.65
CA ILE A 35 -24.59 -37.95 -45.57
C ILE A 35 -23.76 -38.43 -46.76
N THR A 36 -24.13 -37.96 -47.94
CA THR A 36 -23.33 -38.15 -49.14
C THR A 36 -22.04 -37.31 -48.99
N PRO A 37 -20.85 -37.90 -49.17
CA PRO A 37 -19.59 -37.14 -49.11
C PRO A 37 -19.62 -35.94 -50.07
N GLY A 38 -19.24 -34.75 -49.57
CA GLY A 38 -19.18 -33.51 -50.37
C GLY A 38 -20.30 -32.49 -50.11
N VAL A 39 -21.31 -32.81 -49.28
CA VAL A 39 -22.32 -31.82 -48.87
C VAL A 39 -21.74 -30.84 -47.83
N ARG A 40 -22.01 -29.54 -48.01
CA ARG A 40 -21.51 -28.49 -47.09
C ARG A 40 -22.30 -28.41 -45.78
N PHE A 41 -23.57 -28.83 -45.80
CA PHE A 41 -24.46 -28.84 -44.65
C PHE A 41 -25.22 -30.17 -44.59
N CYS A 42 -25.52 -30.64 -43.38
CA CYS A 42 -26.34 -31.82 -43.18
C CYS A 42 -27.80 -31.49 -43.53
N SER A 43 -28.41 -32.26 -44.43
CA SER A 43 -29.82 -32.09 -44.82
C SER A 43 -30.82 -32.42 -43.71
N SER A 44 -30.41 -33.15 -42.67
CA SER A 44 -31.28 -33.48 -41.53
C SER A 44 -31.23 -32.48 -40.38
N CYS A 45 -30.08 -31.85 -40.09
CA CYS A 45 -29.93 -30.96 -38.94
C CYS A 45 -29.39 -29.56 -39.25
N GLY A 46 -29.02 -29.28 -40.51
CA GLY A 46 -28.58 -27.95 -40.96
C GLY A 46 -27.13 -27.58 -40.61
N GLU A 47 -26.43 -28.42 -39.83
CA GLU A 47 -25.06 -28.15 -39.37
C GLU A 47 -24.03 -28.25 -40.51
N ALA A 48 -23.02 -27.38 -40.52
CA ALA A 48 -21.95 -27.39 -41.52
C ALA A 48 -21.03 -28.61 -41.32
N VAL A 49 -20.75 -29.36 -42.40
CA VAL A 49 -20.02 -30.65 -42.32
C VAL A 49 -18.67 -30.65 -43.05
N ALA A 50 -18.27 -29.53 -43.67
CA ALA A 50 -16.94 -29.37 -44.26
C ALA A 50 -16.32 -28.01 -43.91
N PRO A 51 -15.01 -27.94 -43.61
CA PRO A 51 -14.29 -26.69 -43.37
C PRO A 51 -14.13 -25.91 -44.69
N ALA A 52 -14.34 -24.59 -44.61
CA ALA A 52 -14.12 -23.69 -45.75
C ALA A 52 -12.61 -23.43 -45.93
N GLU A 53 -12.01 -23.96 -46.99
CA GLU A 53 -10.73 -23.46 -47.51
C GLU A 53 -10.97 -22.42 -48.62
N PRO A 54 -10.20 -21.32 -48.68
CA PRO A 54 -10.03 -20.54 -49.90
C PRO A 54 -8.99 -21.19 -50.84
N ALA A 55 -9.47 -21.56 -52.02
CA ALA A 55 -8.82 -21.57 -53.34
C ALA A 55 -7.29 -21.82 -53.47
N ALA A 56 -6.97 -23.10 -53.67
CA ALA A 56 -6.10 -23.70 -54.69
C ALA A 56 -4.97 -22.87 -55.36
N VAL A 57 -3.74 -23.38 -55.22
CA VAL A 57 -2.96 -23.89 -56.37
C VAL A 57 -2.44 -25.29 -56.03
N ALA A 58 -2.59 -26.18 -57.01
CA ALA A 58 -2.49 -27.64 -56.97
C ALA A 58 -1.28 -28.28 -56.25
N ASN A 59 -1.53 -29.43 -55.61
CA ASN A 59 -0.62 -30.56 -55.70
C ASN A 59 -1.41 -31.86 -55.94
N SER A 60 -1.04 -32.52 -57.03
CA SER A 60 -1.44 -33.88 -57.41
C SER A 60 -0.81 -34.92 -56.48
N ASP A 61 -1.55 -36.02 -56.35
CA ASP A 61 -1.21 -37.36 -55.89
C ASP A 61 0.25 -37.70 -55.51
N ASP A 62 0.30 -38.33 -54.34
CA ASP A 62 1.27 -39.31 -53.87
C ASP A 62 1.66 -40.34 -54.96
N ARG A 63 2.94 -40.34 -55.35
CA ARG A 63 3.89 -41.48 -55.27
C ARG A 63 5.17 -41.22 -56.08
N GLY A 64 6.26 -40.94 -55.36
CA GLY A 64 7.64 -41.22 -55.79
C GLY A 64 8.52 -40.03 -56.17
N ASP A 65 9.14 -39.39 -55.17
CA ASP A 65 10.55 -38.91 -55.23
C ASP A 65 11.07 -38.62 -53.79
N PRO A 66 12.20 -39.20 -53.32
CA PRO A 66 12.77 -38.91 -51.99
C PRO A 66 13.58 -37.60 -51.96
N SER A 67 12.99 -36.49 -52.39
CA SER A 67 13.63 -35.17 -52.35
C SER A 67 12.78 -34.14 -51.59
N GLY A 68 12.78 -34.26 -50.25
CA GLY A 68 12.45 -33.09 -49.43
C GLY A 68 13.39 -31.94 -49.84
N THR A 69 12.84 -30.78 -50.21
CA THR A 69 13.64 -29.61 -50.59
C THR A 69 14.54 -29.25 -49.42
N ALA A 70 15.80 -29.69 -49.52
CA ALA A 70 16.81 -29.44 -48.52
C ALA A 70 17.37 -28.04 -48.76
N GLU A 71 17.00 -27.08 -47.91
CA GLU A 71 17.54 -25.74 -48.00
C GLU A 71 18.86 -25.65 -47.25
N ARG A 72 19.85 -24.98 -47.84
CA ARG A 72 21.10 -24.69 -47.15
C ARG A 72 20.89 -23.51 -46.22
N ARG A 73 20.72 -23.80 -44.92
CA ARG A 73 20.53 -22.77 -43.89
C ARG A 73 21.68 -22.78 -42.92
N ARG A 74 21.89 -21.61 -42.32
CA ARG A 74 22.81 -21.48 -41.21
C ARG A 74 22.09 -21.89 -39.93
N VAL A 75 22.63 -22.86 -39.23
CA VAL A 75 22.04 -23.42 -38.02
C VAL A 75 23.08 -23.54 -36.92
N SER A 76 22.62 -23.55 -35.67
CA SER A 76 23.43 -23.88 -34.50
C SER A 76 22.97 -25.21 -33.94
N VAL A 77 23.88 -26.18 -33.84
CA VAL A 77 23.59 -27.54 -33.39
C VAL A 77 24.20 -27.75 -32.02
N LEU A 78 23.38 -28.15 -31.05
CA LEU A 78 23.75 -28.53 -29.70
C LEU A 78 23.78 -30.06 -29.57
N PHE A 79 24.83 -30.58 -28.95
CA PHE A 79 24.87 -31.92 -28.37
C PHE A 79 25.17 -31.84 -26.88
N VAL A 80 24.38 -32.50 -26.05
CA VAL A 80 24.65 -32.70 -24.62
C VAL A 80 24.52 -34.17 -24.27
N ASP A 81 25.46 -34.67 -23.47
CA ASP A 81 25.63 -36.09 -23.16
C ASP A 81 25.89 -36.25 -21.66
N LEU A 82 25.31 -37.29 -21.03
CA LEU A 82 25.57 -37.60 -19.63
C LEU A 82 26.90 -38.34 -19.49
N ALA A 83 27.73 -37.90 -18.55
CA ALA A 83 29.03 -38.50 -18.36
C ALA A 83 28.92 -39.85 -17.64
N ASN A 84 29.52 -40.89 -18.22
CA ASN A 84 29.58 -42.25 -17.66
C ASN A 84 28.20 -42.88 -17.36
N PHE A 85 27.12 -42.37 -17.94
CA PHE A 85 25.77 -42.86 -17.66
C PHE A 85 25.56 -44.30 -18.15
N THR A 86 26.23 -44.73 -19.23
CA THR A 86 26.17 -46.13 -19.69
C THR A 86 26.74 -47.11 -18.66
N ALA A 87 27.87 -46.78 -18.03
CA ALA A 87 28.46 -47.61 -16.97
C ALA A 87 27.63 -47.55 -15.68
N LEU A 88 27.05 -46.39 -15.37
CA LEU A 88 26.13 -46.21 -14.26
C LEU A 88 24.86 -47.07 -14.45
N ALA A 89 24.26 -47.04 -15.64
CA ALA A 89 23.07 -47.80 -15.99
C ALA A 89 23.27 -49.32 -15.95
N GLN A 90 24.49 -49.82 -16.19
CA GLN A 90 24.82 -51.24 -16.05
C GLN A 90 24.90 -51.71 -14.58
N SER A 91 25.06 -50.78 -13.64
CA SER A 91 25.17 -51.05 -12.21
C SER A 91 23.90 -50.71 -11.42
N MET A 92 22.82 -50.34 -12.10
CA MET A 92 21.57 -49.84 -11.53
C MET A 92 20.37 -50.68 -11.93
N ASP A 93 19.32 -50.61 -11.11
CA ASP A 93 18.03 -51.19 -11.48
C ASP A 93 17.43 -50.48 -12.71
N PRO A 94 16.89 -51.21 -13.71
CA PRO A 94 16.33 -50.62 -14.92
C PRO A 94 15.22 -49.58 -14.68
N GLU A 95 14.42 -49.70 -13.61
CA GLU A 95 13.37 -48.71 -13.28
C GLU A 95 13.96 -47.40 -12.74
N GLU A 96 15.05 -47.48 -11.97
CA GLU A 96 15.79 -46.31 -11.50
C GLU A 96 16.48 -45.58 -12.65
N VAL A 97 17.10 -46.33 -13.58
CA VAL A 97 17.70 -45.77 -14.80
C VAL A 97 16.65 -45.01 -15.62
N ARG A 98 15.46 -45.60 -15.80
CA ARG A 98 14.35 -44.97 -16.54
C ARG A 98 13.83 -43.71 -15.86
N THR A 99 13.79 -43.69 -14.53
CA THR A 99 13.34 -42.52 -13.75
C THR A 99 14.31 -41.35 -13.89
N ILE A 100 15.63 -41.61 -13.77
CA ILE A 100 16.66 -40.58 -13.95
C ILE A 100 16.66 -40.06 -15.39
N GLN A 101 16.54 -40.96 -16.36
CA GLN A 101 16.51 -40.59 -17.78
C GLN A 101 15.28 -39.74 -18.14
N SER A 102 14.10 -40.08 -17.61
CA SER A 102 12.87 -39.30 -17.81
C SER A 102 13.01 -37.88 -17.28
N ARG A 103 13.53 -37.72 -16.04
CA ARG A 103 13.77 -36.39 -15.44
C ARG A 103 14.79 -35.57 -16.22
N TYR A 104 15.88 -36.20 -16.67
CA TYR A 104 16.86 -35.54 -17.53
C TYR A 104 16.21 -35.06 -18.84
N PHE A 105 15.38 -35.88 -19.50
CA PHE A 105 14.71 -35.50 -20.73
C PHE A 105 13.67 -34.39 -20.53
N GLU A 106 12.96 -34.35 -19.41
CA GLU A 106 12.08 -33.24 -19.05
C GLU A 106 12.85 -31.92 -18.89
N VAL A 107 13.96 -31.96 -18.15
CA VAL A 107 14.84 -30.78 -17.99
C VAL A 107 15.44 -30.36 -19.33
N ALA A 108 15.88 -31.29 -20.17
CA ALA A 108 16.38 -30.99 -21.50
C ALA A 108 15.30 -30.34 -22.39
N ARG A 109 14.07 -30.89 -22.41
CA ARG A 109 12.93 -30.30 -23.14
C ARG A 109 12.62 -28.89 -22.66
N SER A 110 12.51 -28.69 -21.35
CA SER A 110 12.20 -27.39 -20.74
C SER A 110 13.28 -26.35 -21.06
N VAL A 111 14.56 -26.68 -20.85
CA VAL A 111 15.68 -25.75 -21.10
C VAL A 111 15.77 -25.43 -22.58
N ILE A 112 15.77 -26.43 -23.47
CA ILE A 112 15.94 -26.21 -24.91
C ILE A 112 14.77 -25.38 -25.48
N ALA A 113 13.54 -25.67 -25.06
CA ALA A 113 12.36 -24.89 -25.47
C ALA A 113 12.39 -23.45 -24.92
N SER A 114 12.89 -23.22 -23.70
CA SER A 114 12.97 -21.87 -23.10
C SER A 114 13.93 -20.92 -23.84
N PHE A 115 14.78 -21.46 -24.71
CA PHE A 115 15.68 -20.71 -25.59
C PHE A 115 15.28 -20.82 -27.06
N ASP A 116 14.04 -21.21 -27.38
CA ASP A 116 13.50 -21.42 -28.74
C ASP A 116 14.27 -22.46 -29.58
N GLY A 117 14.90 -23.43 -28.92
CA GLY A 117 15.55 -24.56 -29.60
C GLY A 117 14.55 -25.66 -29.92
N THR A 118 14.77 -26.35 -31.04
CA THR A 118 13.97 -27.55 -31.38
C THR A 118 14.80 -28.80 -31.13
N ILE A 119 14.27 -29.75 -30.36
CA ILE A 119 14.92 -31.04 -30.14
C ILE A 119 14.79 -31.88 -31.41
N GLU A 120 15.93 -32.30 -31.94
CA GLU A 120 16.01 -33.19 -33.09
C GLU A 120 15.81 -34.64 -32.69
N LYS A 121 16.45 -35.10 -31.61
CA LYS A 121 16.30 -36.47 -31.09
C LYS A 121 17.05 -36.65 -29.78
N PHE A 122 16.62 -37.68 -29.06
CA PHE A 122 17.40 -38.29 -27.99
C PHE A 122 18.16 -39.51 -28.55
N ILE A 123 19.44 -39.64 -28.22
CA ILE A 123 20.32 -40.72 -28.66
C ILE A 123 20.89 -41.37 -27.40
N GLY A 124 20.20 -42.37 -26.86
CA GLY A 124 20.53 -42.93 -25.55
C GLY A 124 20.38 -41.86 -24.45
N ASP A 125 21.48 -41.48 -23.82
CA ASP A 125 21.59 -40.44 -22.80
C ASP A 125 22.03 -39.07 -23.35
N ALA A 126 22.25 -38.96 -24.66
CA ALA A 126 22.53 -37.70 -25.32
C ALA A 126 21.26 -37.04 -25.89
N VAL A 127 21.24 -35.71 -25.93
CA VAL A 127 20.23 -34.90 -26.61
C VAL A 127 20.88 -34.08 -27.73
N MET A 128 20.23 -34.09 -28.89
CA MET A 128 20.57 -33.24 -30.04
C MET A 128 19.47 -32.21 -30.25
N ALA A 129 19.84 -30.94 -30.35
CA ALA A 129 18.91 -29.84 -30.62
C ALA A 129 19.49 -28.84 -31.62
N VAL A 130 18.61 -28.10 -32.26
CA VAL A 130 18.94 -27.18 -33.36
C VAL A 130 18.22 -25.84 -33.17
N TRP A 131 18.95 -24.77 -33.49
CA TRP A 131 18.46 -23.41 -33.70
C TRP A 131 18.72 -23.01 -35.16
N GLY A 132 17.80 -22.24 -35.75
CA GLY A 132 17.87 -21.86 -37.16
C GLY A 132 16.99 -22.68 -38.11
N ALA A 133 16.27 -23.69 -37.58
CA ALA A 133 15.31 -24.53 -38.29
C ALA A 133 14.15 -24.91 -37.33
N PRO A 134 12.86 -24.71 -37.69
CA PRO A 134 12.37 -24.26 -39.01
C PRO A 134 12.50 -22.74 -39.26
N SER A 135 12.82 -21.92 -38.26
CA SER A 135 13.00 -20.47 -38.37
C SER A 135 14.40 -20.01 -37.95
N THR A 136 14.96 -19.03 -38.66
CA THR A 136 16.32 -18.50 -38.45
C THR A 136 16.30 -17.12 -37.81
N HIS A 137 17.15 -16.91 -36.80
CA HIS A 137 17.32 -15.65 -36.08
C HIS A 137 18.81 -15.28 -36.02
N GLU A 138 19.12 -14.00 -35.87
CA GLU A 138 20.52 -13.53 -35.83
C GLU A 138 21.29 -14.02 -34.59
N ASP A 139 20.58 -14.31 -33.50
CA ASP A 139 21.12 -14.70 -32.19
C ASP A 139 21.07 -16.22 -31.93
N ASP A 140 20.79 -17.05 -32.94
CA ASP A 140 20.66 -18.51 -32.81
C ASP A 140 21.91 -19.18 -32.19
N ALA A 141 23.11 -18.66 -32.45
CA ALA A 141 24.35 -19.12 -31.83
C ALA A 141 24.43 -18.76 -30.34
N GLU A 142 23.91 -17.59 -29.95
CA GLU A 142 23.89 -17.13 -28.57
C GLU A 142 22.93 -17.97 -27.72
N ARG A 143 21.69 -18.15 -28.21
CA ARG A 143 20.65 -18.94 -27.54
C ARG A 143 21.07 -20.40 -27.39
N ALA A 144 21.67 -21.01 -28.42
CA ALA A 144 22.20 -22.37 -28.35
C ALA A 144 23.30 -22.53 -27.27
N VAL A 145 24.22 -21.56 -27.14
CA VAL A 145 25.28 -21.59 -26.11
C VAL A 145 24.70 -21.41 -24.70
N ARG A 146 23.75 -20.49 -24.51
CA ARG A 146 23.07 -20.29 -23.22
C ARG A 146 22.29 -21.53 -22.80
N ALA A 147 21.56 -22.15 -23.73
CA ALA A 147 20.85 -23.41 -23.50
C ALA A 147 21.81 -24.54 -23.11
N ALA A 148 22.95 -24.66 -23.79
CA ALA A 148 23.97 -25.66 -23.51
C ALA A 148 24.52 -25.55 -22.08
N MET A 149 24.93 -24.34 -21.66
CA MET A 149 25.47 -24.13 -20.32
C MET A 149 24.40 -24.35 -19.24
N THR A 150 23.19 -23.83 -19.46
CA THR A 150 22.05 -23.98 -18.54
C THR A 150 21.69 -25.45 -18.34
N LEU A 151 21.66 -26.24 -19.42
CA LEU A 151 21.36 -27.65 -19.37
C LEU A 151 22.46 -28.44 -18.64
N VAL A 152 23.73 -28.16 -18.92
CA VAL A 152 24.86 -28.81 -18.25
C VAL A 152 24.85 -28.54 -16.72
N ASP A 153 24.52 -27.32 -16.30
CA ASP A 153 24.39 -26.97 -14.88
C ASP A 153 23.16 -27.60 -14.22
N ALA A 154 22.02 -27.61 -14.90
CA ALA A 154 20.79 -28.22 -14.41
C ALA A 154 20.99 -29.72 -14.15
N VAL A 155 21.70 -30.43 -15.02
CA VAL A 155 22.10 -31.83 -14.80
C VAL A 155 22.99 -31.97 -13.56
N GLY A 156 23.92 -31.02 -13.35
CA GLY A 156 24.77 -30.98 -12.16
C GLY A 156 23.98 -30.90 -10.85
N ARG A 157 22.85 -30.20 -10.84
CA ARG A 157 21.94 -30.04 -9.68
C ARG A 157 20.99 -31.23 -9.50
N LEU A 158 20.53 -31.85 -10.59
CA LEU A 158 19.69 -33.06 -10.56
C LEU A 158 20.34 -34.23 -9.78
N GLY A 159 21.67 -34.34 -9.82
CA GLY A 159 22.40 -35.35 -9.03
C GLY A 159 22.41 -35.11 -7.52
N GLY A 160 22.30 -33.86 -7.07
CA GLY A 160 22.40 -33.49 -5.65
C GLY A 160 21.15 -33.77 -4.82
N ALA A 161 19.96 -33.66 -5.42
CA ALA A 161 18.70 -33.63 -4.67
C ALA A 161 17.92 -34.96 -4.63
N ALA A 162 18.23 -35.93 -5.51
CA ALA A 162 17.35 -37.10 -5.70
C ALA A 162 18.00 -38.49 -5.57
N SER A 163 19.34 -38.61 -5.54
CA SER A 163 20.00 -39.93 -5.54
C SER A 163 21.32 -40.02 -4.76
N GLY A 164 21.76 -38.93 -4.11
CA GLY A 164 23.05 -38.89 -3.40
C GLY A 164 24.29 -39.08 -4.30
N ARG A 165 24.14 -38.99 -5.64
CA ARG A 165 25.21 -39.27 -6.62
C ARG A 165 25.34 -38.13 -7.64
N SER A 166 26.58 -37.71 -7.92
CA SER A 166 26.84 -36.59 -8.82
C SER A 166 26.64 -36.93 -10.30
N LEU A 167 25.46 -36.66 -10.85
CA LEU A 167 25.25 -36.57 -12.30
C LEU A 167 26.02 -35.37 -12.88
N ARG A 168 26.66 -35.57 -14.03
CA ARG A 168 27.40 -34.53 -14.76
C ARG A 168 27.11 -34.70 -16.24
N ALA A 169 26.91 -33.60 -16.95
CA ALA A 169 26.81 -33.56 -18.40
C ALA A 169 28.00 -32.83 -19.01
N ARG A 170 28.18 -32.98 -20.31
CA ARG A 170 29.12 -32.21 -21.13
C ARG A 170 28.44 -31.85 -22.44
N GLY A 171 28.69 -30.64 -22.92
CA GLY A 171 28.00 -30.10 -24.10
C GLY A 171 28.95 -29.61 -25.19
N ALA A 172 28.45 -29.52 -26.42
CA ALA A 172 29.07 -28.69 -27.45
C ALA A 172 28.06 -28.05 -28.39
N VAL A 173 28.40 -26.85 -28.86
CA VAL A 173 27.63 -26.10 -29.86
C VAL A 173 28.51 -25.78 -31.05
N THR A 174 28.00 -26.02 -32.25
CA THR A 174 28.65 -25.61 -33.49
C THR A 174 27.67 -24.92 -34.41
N THR A 175 28.11 -23.83 -35.04
CA THR A 175 27.28 -23.01 -35.93
C THR A 175 27.86 -23.10 -37.32
N GLY A 176 27.03 -23.38 -38.32
CA GLY A 176 27.49 -23.72 -39.68
C GLY A 176 26.36 -23.73 -40.69
N GLU A 177 26.72 -23.85 -41.96
CA GLU A 177 25.76 -24.13 -43.02
C GLU A 177 25.48 -25.63 -43.06
N ALA A 178 24.21 -26.01 -42.98
CA ALA A 178 23.75 -27.39 -43.06
C ALA A 178 22.53 -27.47 -43.98
N ALA A 179 22.27 -28.67 -44.52
CA ALA A 179 21.08 -28.93 -45.31
C ALA A 179 19.91 -29.16 -44.35
N VAL A 180 18.83 -28.39 -44.51
CA VAL A 180 17.63 -28.43 -43.67
C VAL A 180 16.44 -28.93 -44.47
N SER A 181 15.82 -30.01 -44.02
CA SER A 181 14.62 -30.57 -44.67
C SER A 181 13.38 -29.78 -44.26
N LEU A 182 12.79 -29.02 -45.18
CA LEU A 182 11.59 -28.23 -44.89
C LEU A 182 10.38 -29.13 -44.58
N GLY A 183 9.69 -28.87 -43.47
CA GLY A 183 8.49 -29.60 -43.05
C GLY A 183 8.74 -30.81 -42.14
N ALA A 184 10.00 -31.21 -41.92
CA ALA A 184 10.33 -32.18 -40.89
C ALA A 184 10.33 -31.50 -39.51
N VAL A 185 9.60 -32.04 -38.54
CA VAL A 185 9.67 -31.63 -37.12
C VAL A 185 9.96 -32.89 -36.30
N GLY A 186 11.08 -32.88 -35.58
CA GLY A 186 11.42 -33.89 -34.59
C GLY A 186 12.25 -35.09 -35.06
N GLN A 187 12.48 -35.34 -36.37
CA GLN A 187 13.56 -36.21 -36.89
C GLN A 187 13.89 -35.85 -38.36
N GLY A 188 15.17 -35.77 -38.72
CA GLY A 188 15.65 -35.52 -40.08
C GLY A 188 15.69 -34.04 -40.50
N MET A 189 15.65 -33.09 -39.54
CA MET A 189 15.56 -31.65 -39.84
C MET A 189 16.89 -31.06 -40.30
N VAL A 190 18.04 -31.58 -39.84
CA VAL A 190 19.37 -31.10 -40.24
C VAL A 190 20.31 -32.24 -40.61
N ALA A 191 20.90 -32.17 -41.81
CA ALA A 191 21.91 -33.10 -42.30
C ALA A 191 23.20 -32.36 -42.71
N GLY A 192 24.36 -32.93 -42.36
CA GLY A 192 25.67 -32.43 -42.80
C GLY A 192 26.81 -32.65 -41.80
N ASP A 193 28.02 -32.31 -42.23
CA ASP A 193 29.26 -32.44 -41.44
C ASP A 193 29.17 -31.69 -40.09
N LEU A 194 28.40 -30.59 -40.04
CA LEU A 194 28.19 -29.79 -38.82
C LEU A 194 27.68 -30.62 -37.63
N VAL A 195 26.72 -31.52 -37.85
CA VAL A 195 26.17 -32.41 -36.80
C VAL A 195 27.24 -33.36 -36.26
N ASN A 196 28.07 -33.89 -37.16
CA ASN A 196 29.17 -34.78 -36.80
C ASN A 196 30.27 -34.03 -36.03
N ILE A 197 30.52 -32.77 -36.37
CA ILE A 197 31.47 -31.92 -35.64
C ILE A 197 30.95 -31.63 -34.24
N ALA A 198 29.67 -31.26 -34.07
CA ALA A 198 29.05 -30.98 -32.78
C ALA A 198 29.17 -32.19 -31.82
N SER A 199 28.76 -33.38 -32.28
CA SER A 199 28.86 -34.61 -31.49
C SER A 199 30.31 -34.95 -31.11
N ARG A 200 31.26 -34.87 -32.05
CA ARG A 200 32.68 -35.17 -31.77
C ARG A 200 33.34 -34.12 -30.87
N LEU A 201 32.93 -32.86 -30.97
CA LEU A 201 33.41 -31.78 -30.12
C LEU A 201 32.89 -31.94 -28.68
N GLN A 202 31.63 -32.35 -28.52
CA GLN A 202 31.05 -32.68 -27.22
C GLN A 202 31.83 -33.81 -26.53
N GLY A 203 32.26 -34.84 -27.26
CA GLY A 203 33.09 -35.92 -26.71
C GLY A 203 34.47 -35.47 -26.18
N ARG A 204 34.95 -34.28 -26.59
CA ARG A 204 36.18 -33.66 -26.08
C ARG A 204 35.93 -32.63 -24.99
N ALA A 205 34.66 -32.32 -24.69
CA ALA A 205 34.31 -31.36 -23.67
C ALA A 205 34.62 -31.89 -22.27
N PRO A 206 35.12 -31.03 -21.36
CA PRO A 206 35.30 -31.36 -19.95
C PRO A 206 33.96 -31.74 -19.30
N LEU A 207 34.01 -32.53 -18.23
CA LEU A 207 32.83 -32.77 -17.39
C LEU A 207 32.32 -31.45 -16.81
N GLY A 208 31.02 -31.19 -16.94
CA GLY A 208 30.40 -29.95 -16.49
C GLY A 208 30.71 -28.74 -17.35
N GLY A 209 31.25 -28.89 -18.56
CA GLY A 209 31.54 -27.76 -19.44
C GLY A 209 31.03 -27.92 -20.86
N VAL A 210 31.03 -26.78 -21.57
CA VAL A 210 30.57 -26.65 -22.96
C VAL A 210 31.71 -26.21 -23.85
N LEU A 211 31.94 -26.92 -24.96
CA LEU A 211 32.88 -26.51 -26.00
C LEU A 211 32.16 -25.94 -27.23
N VAL A 212 32.76 -24.95 -27.85
CA VAL A 212 32.25 -24.34 -29.09
C VAL A 212 33.34 -24.22 -30.14
N ASP A 213 32.95 -24.16 -31.40
CA ASP A 213 33.87 -23.85 -32.49
C ASP A 213 34.06 -22.33 -32.68
N ARG A 214 34.93 -21.92 -33.61
CA ARG A 214 35.22 -20.51 -33.86
C ARG A 214 33.98 -19.72 -34.30
N MET A 215 33.12 -20.29 -35.15
CA MET A 215 31.99 -19.55 -35.69
C MET A 215 30.89 -19.35 -34.63
N THR A 216 30.66 -20.36 -33.78
CA THR A 216 29.79 -20.20 -32.61
C THR A 216 30.34 -19.19 -31.62
N ARG A 217 31.65 -19.17 -31.35
CA ARG A 217 32.27 -18.13 -30.51
C ARG A 217 32.03 -16.73 -31.08
N ASP A 218 32.28 -16.54 -32.38
CA ASP A 218 32.20 -15.22 -33.01
C ASP A 218 30.78 -14.66 -32.97
N ARG A 219 29.77 -15.51 -33.14
CA ARG A 219 28.36 -15.12 -33.11
C ARG A 219 27.69 -15.22 -31.75
N GLY A 220 28.25 -15.99 -30.83
CA GLY A 220 27.75 -16.16 -29.46
C GLY A 220 28.52 -15.36 -28.42
N SER A 221 29.34 -14.37 -28.83
CA SER A 221 30.25 -13.62 -27.96
C SER A 221 29.58 -12.94 -26.75
N ARG A 222 28.27 -12.70 -26.81
CA ARG A 222 27.45 -12.14 -25.72
C ARG A 222 26.87 -13.19 -24.76
N ALA A 223 26.87 -14.48 -25.12
CA ALA A 223 26.34 -15.56 -24.29
C ALA A 223 27.24 -15.96 -23.12
N ALA A 224 28.56 -15.86 -23.29
CA ALA A 224 29.55 -16.49 -22.43
C ALA A 224 30.92 -15.82 -22.57
N VAL A 225 31.79 -16.02 -21.58
CA VAL A 225 33.23 -15.80 -21.74
C VAL A 225 33.82 -17.05 -22.39
N PHE A 226 34.59 -16.85 -23.47
CA PHE A 226 35.18 -17.96 -24.24
C PHE A 226 36.68 -18.02 -24.03
N THR A 227 37.16 -19.10 -23.42
CA THR A 227 38.59 -19.37 -23.27
C THR A 227 39.06 -20.35 -24.34
N SER A 228 40.11 -20.03 -25.10
CA SER A 228 40.63 -20.97 -26.11
C SER A 228 41.19 -22.23 -25.45
N VAL A 229 40.78 -23.40 -25.94
CA VAL A 229 41.34 -24.70 -25.51
C VAL A 229 42.32 -25.28 -26.55
N GLY A 230 42.77 -24.44 -27.48
CA GLY A 230 43.69 -24.82 -28.56
C GLY A 230 43.00 -25.51 -29.75
N SER A 231 43.82 -26.16 -30.59
CA SER A 231 43.33 -26.87 -31.80
C SER A 231 43.23 -28.38 -31.53
N LEU A 232 42.02 -28.92 -31.55
CA LEU A 232 41.69 -30.32 -31.28
C LEU A 232 41.66 -31.15 -32.56
N SER A 233 42.26 -32.35 -32.52
CA SER A 233 42.09 -33.35 -33.57
C SER A 233 40.84 -34.19 -33.29
N LEU A 234 39.84 -34.11 -34.16
CA LEU A 234 38.62 -34.92 -34.09
C LEU A 234 38.81 -36.20 -34.90
N LYS A 235 38.41 -37.36 -34.35
CA LYS A 235 38.54 -38.67 -35.02
C LYS A 235 37.83 -38.64 -36.37
N GLY A 236 38.52 -39.07 -37.44
CA GLY A 236 37.94 -39.15 -38.79
C GLY A 236 37.82 -37.81 -39.55
N ARG A 237 38.60 -36.78 -39.19
CA ARG A 237 38.71 -35.52 -39.94
C ARG A 237 40.18 -35.18 -40.22
N THR A 238 40.48 -34.75 -41.44
CA THR A 238 41.76 -34.13 -41.80
C THR A 238 41.73 -32.65 -41.40
N GLY A 239 42.62 -32.26 -40.47
CA GLY A 239 42.73 -30.88 -39.95
C GLY A 239 42.32 -30.74 -38.47
N ARG A 240 42.93 -29.76 -37.78
CA ARG A 240 42.68 -29.48 -36.35
C ARG A 240 41.60 -28.39 -36.21
N LEU A 241 40.57 -28.62 -35.39
CA LEU A 241 39.51 -27.66 -35.10
C LEU A 241 39.91 -26.79 -33.91
N ARG A 242 39.95 -25.46 -34.07
CA ARG A 242 40.08 -24.55 -32.93
C ARG A 242 38.80 -24.57 -32.11
N ALA A 243 38.92 -24.93 -30.84
CA ALA A 243 37.80 -25.00 -29.91
C ALA A 243 37.98 -23.98 -28.78
N TYR A 244 36.86 -23.57 -28.19
CA TYR A 244 36.79 -22.64 -27.08
C TYR A 244 35.88 -23.23 -26.01
N ARG A 245 36.25 -23.10 -24.75
CA ARG A 245 35.38 -23.41 -23.62
C ARG A 245 34.51 -22.20 -23.32
N ALA A 246 33.20 -22.40 -23.32
CA ALA A 246 32.24 -21.43 -22.85
C ALA A 246 32.11 -21.56 -21.32
N THR A 247 32.30 -20.45 -20.62
CA THR A 247 31.98 -20.30 -19.19
C THR A 247 31.00 -19.16 -19.04
N HIS A 248 30.14 -19.22 -18.03
CA HIS A 248 29.29 -18.08 -17.69
C HIS A 248 30.14 -16.82 -17.65
N ALA A 249 29.68 -15.77 -18.33
CA ALA A 249 30.25 -14.47 -18.06
C ALA A 249 30.09 -14.19 -16.55
N PRO A 250 31.09 -13.61 -15.86
CA PRO A 250 30.82 -13.03 -14.55
C PRO A 250 29.56 -12.19 -14.71
N GLN A 251 28.59 -12.38 -13.81
CA GLN A 251 27.33 -11.64 -13.86
C GLN A 251 27.63 -10.18 -13.56
N SER A 252 28.19 -9.46 -14.53
CA SER A 252 28.00 -8.04 -14.64
C SER A 252 26.53 -7.88 -14.97
N HIS A 253 25.74 -7.60 -13.95
CA HIS A 253 24.35 -7.19 -14.03
C HIS A 253 24.11 -5.97 -14.92
N ALA A 254 25.18 -5.30 -15.36
CA ALA A 254 25.26 -4.27 -16.40
C ALA A 254 24.56 -4.57 -17.75
N GLY A 255 24.01 -5.78 -17.94
CA GLY A 255 23.20 -6.15 -19.11
C GLY A 255 21.70 -6.33 -18.85
N ARG A 256 21.20 -6.29 -17.61
CA ARG A 256 19.81 -6.68 -17.29
C ARG A 256 18.74 -5.64 -17.63
N HIS A 257 19.12 -4.39 -17.92
CA HIS A 257 18.17 -3.33 -18.32
C HIS A 257 18.68 -2.48 -19.50
N GLY A 258 19.49 -3.09 -20.38
CA GLY A 258 20.31 -2.42 -21.40
C GLY A 258 19.60 -1.63 -22.51
N GLY A 259 18.28 -1.43 -22.45
CA GLY A 259 17.53 -0.66 -23.46
C GLY A 259 17.28 0.81 -23.09
N MET A 260 16.84 1.09 -21.86
CA MET A 260 16.24 2.40 -21.54
C MET A 260 17.26 3.48 -21.12
N HIS A 261 18.40 3.05 -20.56
CA HIS A 261 19.44 3.93 -20.04
C HIS A 261 20.85 3.64 -20.60
N ALA A 262 20.99 2.88 -21.69
CA ALA A 262 22.29 2.65 -22.32
C ALA A 262 22.97 3.96 -22.72
N GLY A 263 24.27 4.12 -22.43
CA GLY A 263 25.12 5.28 -22.77
C GLY A 263 25.74 5.98 -21.54
N PRO A 264 26.63 6.97 -21.71
CA PRO A 264 27.42 7.56 -20.62
C PRO A 264 26.57 8.36 -19.63
N PHE A 265 26.94 8.28 -18.35
CA PHE A 265 26.44 9.17 -17.29
C PHE A 265 27.31 10.42 -17.24
N VAL A 266 26.70 11.61 -17.32
CA VAL A 266 27.44 12.87 -17.49
C VAL A 266 26.82 13.98 -16.65
N GLY A 267 27.66 14.71 -15.90
CA GLY A 267 27.30 15.98 -15.26
C GLY A 267 26.43 15.85 -14.01
N ARG A 268 26.44 14.68 -13.36
CA ARG A 268 25.61 14.33 -12.18
C ARG A 268 26.36 13.55 -11.10
N ASP A 269 27.68 13.61 -11.13
CA ASP A 269 28.57 12.88 -10.22
C ASP A 269 28.46 13.35 -8.77
N ARG A 270 28.00 14.59 -8.54
CA ARG A 270 27.74 15.10 -7.19
C ARG A 270 26.49 14.47 -6.61
N GLU A 271 25.37 14.51 -7.34
CA GLU A 271 24.09 13.99 -6.89
C GLU A 271 24.14 12.47 -6.67
N LEU A 272 24.87 11.74 -7.53
CA LEU A 272 25.08 10.30 -7.34
C LEU A 272 25.90 10.02 -6.06
N ARG A 273 26.98 10.77 -5.81
CA ARG A 273 27.77 10.63 -4.58
C ARG A 273 26.93 10.88 -3.32
N GLU A 274 26.08 11.90 -3.33
CA GLU A 274 25.19 12.21 -2.21
C GLU A 274 24.19 11.08 -1.94
N LEU A 275 23.59 10.49 -2.99
CA LEU A 275 22.73 9.31 -2.84
C LEU A 275 23.47 8.10 -2.28
N VAL A 276 24.70 7.85 -2.73
CA VAL A 276 25.55 6.77 -2.23
C VAL A 276 25.92 7.01 -0.76
N GLU A 277 26.24 8.23 -0.36
CA GLU A 277 26.52 8.59 1.04
C GLU A 277 25.30 8.38 1.93
N LEU A 278 24.11 8.79 1.48
CA LEU A 278 22.84 8.56 2.19
C LEU A 278 22.55 7.07 2.35
N PHE A 279 22.73 6.28 1.29
CA PHE A 279 22.56 4.82 1.33
C PHE A 279 23.51 4.16 2.34
N ASN A 280 24.79 4.52 2.32
CA ASN A 280 25.77 4.00 3.29
C ASN A 280 25.43 4.43 4.73
N GLY A 281 24.93 5.65 4.92
CA GLY A 281 24.42 6.14 6.20
C GLY A 281 23.26 5.30 6.73
N VAL A 282 22.27 5.00 5.89
CA VAL A 282 21.11 4.13 6.22
C VAL A 282 21.56 2.76 6.70
N ILE A 283 22.55 2.14 6.02
CA ILE A 283 23.07 0.83 6.42
C ILE A 283 23.78 0.92 7.79
N ARG A 284 24.66 1.91 7.96
CA ARG A 284 25.47 2.07 9.17
C ARG A 284 24.63 2.41 10.40
N GLU A 285 23.69 3.34 10.25
CA GLU A 285 22.87 3.85 11.34
C GLU A 285 21.62 2.98 11.56
N ARG A 286 21.30 2.10 10.62
CA ARG A 286 20.07 1.31 10.56
C ARG A 286 18.82 2.17 10.69
N ARG A 287 18.82 3.37 10.11
CA ARG A 287 17.68 4.29 10.17
C ARG A 287 17.11 4.52 8.79
N SER A 288 15.79 4.61 8.72
CA SER A 288 15.12 4.90 7.46
C SER A 288 15.37 6.35 7.03
N ARG A 289 15.44 6.59 5.72
CA ARG A 289 15.57 7.94 5.16
C ARG A 289 14.67 8.13 3.95
N LEU A 290 14.01 9.28 3.88
CA LEU A 290 13.23 9.71 2.71
C LEU A 290 14.05 10.70 1.88
N VAL A 291 14.33 10.34 0.64
CA VAL A 291 15.08 11.17 -0.31
C VAL A 291 14.18 11.54 -1.48
N SER A 292 13.89 12.83 -1.65
CA SER A 292 13.08 13.35 -2.76
C SER A 292 13.98 13.91 -3.86
N VAL A 293 14.00 13.27 -5.04
CA VAL A 293 14.72 13.73 -6.23
C VAL A 293 13.75 14.44 -7.16
N THR A 294 13.95 15.74 -7.32
CA THR A 294 13.01 16.63 -8.01
C THR A 294 13.64 17.25 -9.25
N GLY A 295 12.87 17.35 -10.33
CA GLY A 295 13.33 17.97 -11.57
C GLY A 295 12.29 17.87 -12.67
N ILE A 296 12.33 18.80 -13.64
CA ILE A 296 11.40 18.78 -14.77
C ILE A 296 11.53 17.50 -15.61
N ALA A 297 10.59 17.27 -16.52
CA ALA A 297 10.63 16.11 -17.42
C ALA A 297 11.96 16.06 -18.20
N GLY A 298 12.54 14.86 -18.32
CA GLY A 298 13.77 14.67 -19.10
C GLY A 298 15.09 15.09 -18.43
N MET A 299 15.07 15.52 -17.16
CA MET A 299 16.27 15.98 -16.43
C MET A 299 17.24 14.88 -15.97
N GLY A 300 16.86 13.61 -16.11
CA GLY A 300 17.69 12.46 -15.73
C GLY A 300 17.38 11.85 -14.36
N LYS A 301 16.19 12.08 -13.78
CA LYS A 301 15.78 11.47 -12.48
C LYS A 301 15.88 9.94 -12.48
N SER A 302 15.20 9.28 -13.43
CA SER A 302 15.26 7.81 -13.57
C SER A 302 16.68 7.33 -13.90
N ARG A 303 17.45 8.12 -14.65
CA ARG A 303 18.86 7.81 -14.92
C ARG A 303 19.71 7.85 -13.66
N LEU A 304 19.49 8.81 -12.76
CA LEU A 304 20.21 8.90 -11.49
C LEU A 304 19.86 7.72 -10.57
N ALA A 305 18.57 7.36 -10.47
CA ALA A 305 18.14 6.18 -9.72
C ALA A 305 18.72 4.88 -10.31
N TRP A 306 18.83 4.81 -11.64
CA TRP A 306 19.47 3.71 -12.36
C TRP A 306 20.97 3.57 -12.05
N GLU A 307 21.72 4.68 -12.02
CA GLU A 307 23.14 4.63 -11.61
C GLU A 307 23.30 4.19 -10.16
N LEU A 308 22.40 4.62 -9.27
CA LEU A 308 22.39 4.13 -7.89
C LEU A 308 22.11 2.61 -7.85
N TYR A 309 21.14 2.12 -8.63
CA TYR A 309 20.87 0.69 -8.75
C TYR A 309 22.11 -0.08 -9.20
N GLU A 310 22.77 0.33 -10.29
CA GLU A 310 23.98 -0.33 -10.79
C GLU A 310 25.11 -0.32 -9.76
N TRP A 311 25.26 0.78 -9.00
CA TRP A 311 26.24 0.86 -7.92
C TRP A 311 25.90 -0.10 -6.77
N VAL A 312 24.63 -0.15 -6.36
CA VAL A 312 24.11 -1.04 -5.30
C VAL A 312 24.23 -2.51 -5.70
N ASP A 313 23.88 -2.84 -6.94
CA ASP A 313 23.86 -4.19 -7.46
C ASP A 313 25.29 -4.74 -7.70
N ALA A 314 26.28 -3.85 -7.80
CA ALA A 314 27.70 -4.19 -7.78
C ALA A 314 28.26 -4.47 -6.35
N LEU A 315 27.49 -4.25 -5.29
CA LEU A 315 27.90 -4.58 -3.92
C LEU A 315 27.90 -6.09 -3.68
N PRO A 316 28.76 -6.60 -2.78
CA PRO A 316 28.79 -8.02 -2.44
C PRO A 316 27.59 -8.47 -1.60
N ASP A 317 27.00 -7.57 -0.81
CA ASP A 317 25.85 -7.86 0.05
C ASP A 317 24.54 -7.75 -0.74
N GLU A 318 23.58 -8.64 -0.44
CA GLU A 318 22.28 -8.60 -1.10
C GLU A 318 21.46 -7.40 -0.62
N VAL A 319 20.96 -6.60 -1.57
CA VAL A 319 20.12 -5.43 -1.32
C VAL A 319 18.76 -5.64 -1.96
N ALA A 320 17.69 -5.48 -1.18
CA ALA A 320 16.32 -5.60 -1.67
C ALA A 320 15.92 -4.32 -2.41
N TRP A 321 16.02 -4.34 -3.74
CA TRP A 321 15.59 -3.22 -4.59
C TRP A 321 14.15 -3.40 -5.08
N HIS A 322 13.28 -2.47 -4.69
CA HIS A 322 11.89 -2.43 -5.10
C HIS A 322 11.59 -1.08 -5.77
N ALA A 323 11.14 -1.12 -7.01
CA ALA A 323 10.70 0.06 -7.74
C ALA A 323 9.22 -0.08 -8.12
N GLY A 324 8.47 1.00 -7.97
CA GLY A 324 7.07 1.08 -8.36
C GLY A 324 6.72 2.47 -8.88
N ARG A 325 5.75 2.56 -9.79
CA ARG A 325 5.39 3.83 -10.46
C ARG A 325 3.97 4.30 -10.15
N ALA A 326 3.78 5.61 -10.03
CA ALA A 326 2.45 6.24 -10.07
C ALA A 326 2.00 6.45 -11.53
N PRO A 327 0.94 5.79 -12.01
CA PRO A 327 0.52 5.86 -13.42
C PRO A 327 -0.05 7.25 -13.79
N ALA A 328 0.26 7.72 -15.00
CA ALA A 328 -0.19 9.01 -15.53
C ALA A 328 -1.60 8.99 -16.16
N TYR A 329 -2.13 7.81 -16.52
CA TYR A 329 -3.48 7.63 -17.07
C TYR A 329 -4.31 6.86 -16.04
N GLY A 330 -5.49 7.41 -15.71
CA GLY A 330 -6.20 7.04 -14.49
C GLY A 330 -5.52 7.72 -13.31
N GLU A 331 -6.00 8.90 -12.91
CA GLU A 331 -5.58 9.51 -11.64
C GLU A 331 -5.78 8.49 -10.50
N GLY A 332 -4.78 7.74 -10.07
CA GLY A 332 -4.87 6.93 -8.86
C GLY A 332 -5.52 5.55 -8.98
N ILE A 333 -4.85 4.62 -9.69
CA ILE A 333 -4.82 3.24 -9.18
C ILE A 333 -4.04 3.30 -7.87
N ALA A 334 -4.81 3.48 -6.80
CA ALA A 334 -4.34 3.65 -5.45
C ALA A 334 -3.26 2.63 -5.12
N PHE A 335 -2.12 3.11 -4.62
CA PHE A 335 -1.00 2.27 -4.18
C PHE A 335 -0.45 1.29 -5.24
N ALA A 336 -0.68 1.52 -6.54
CA ALA A 336 -0.15 0.67 -7.61
C ALA A 336 1.38 0.45 -7.47
N ALA A 337 2.12 1.52 -7.17
CA ALA A 337 3.55 1.45 -6.89
C ALA A 337 3.88 0.46 -5.76
N VAL A 338 3.12 0.46 -4.67
CA VAL A 338 3.31 -0.46 -3.54
C VAL A 338 2.94 -1.89 -3.95
N GLY A 339 1.83 -2.06 -4.68
CA GLY A 339 1.41 -3.36 -5.21
C GLY A 339 2.43 -3.98 -6.17
N GLU A 340 3.10 -3.18 -7.01
CA GLU A 340 4.21 -3.62 -7.87
C GLU A 340 5.41 -4.09 -7.03
N MET A 341 5.77 -3.32 -6.00
CA MET A 341 6.87 -3.67 -5.09
C MET A 341 6.61 -4.99 -4.35
N VAL A 342 5.39 -5.20 -3.86
CA VAL A 342 4.96 -6.45 -3.21
C VAL A 342 5.00 -7.61 -4.20
N ARG A 343 4.41 -7.47 -5.39
CA ARG A 343 4.44 -8.50 -6.45
C ARG A 343 5.86 -8.91 -6.83
N ARG A 344 6.78 -7.94 -6.96
CA ARG A 344 8.20 -8.18 -7.20
C ARG A 344 8.83 -8.99 -6.07
N ARG A 345 8.52 -8.68 -4.80
CA ARG A 345 9.07 -9.40 -3.65
C ARG A 345 8.59 -10.84 -3.58
N ILE A 346 7.31 -11.08 -3.84
CA ILE A 346 6.71 -12.43 -3.83
C ILE A 346 6.92 -13.19 -5.15
N ARG A 347 7.59 -12.56 -6.13
CA ARG A 347 7.93 -13.12 -7.46
C ARG A 347 6.71 -13.56 -8.27
N VAL A 348 5.72 -12.69 -8.33
CA VAL A 348 4.44 -12.92 -9.00
C VAL A 348 4.26 -11.93 -10.15
N SER A 349 3.84 -12.41 -11.32
CA SER A 349 3.49 -11.57 -12.46
C SER A 349 2.23 -10.77 -12.20
N GLU A 350 2.07 -9.63 -12.88
CA GLU A 350 0.87 -8.77 -12.74
C GLU A 350 -0.44 -9.52 -13.00
N ASP A 351 -0.45 -10.42 -13.99
CA ASP A 351 -1.63 -11.19 -14.41
C ASP A 351 -1.82 -12.52 -13.66
N ALA A 352 -1.03 -12.77 -12.61
CA ALA A 352 -1.18 -14.01 -11.87
C ALA A 352 -2.57 -14.06 -11.21
N PRO A 353 -3.27 -15.22 -11.27
CA PRO A 353 -4.53 -15.37 -10.56
C PRO A 353 -4.38 -15.01 -9.07
N PRO A 354 -5.37 -14.36 -8.44
CA PRO A 354 -5.29 -13.96 -7.02
C PRO A 354 -4.86 -15.11 -6.08
N GLU A 355 -5.29 -16.34 -6.37
CA GLU A 355 -4.90 -17.53 -5.60
C GLU A 355 -3.43 -17.94 -5.72
N VAL A 356 -2.79 -17.63 -6.84
CA VAL A 356 -1.34 -17.80 -7.00
C VAL A 356 -0.61 -16.73 -6.21
N ALA A 357 -1.08 -15.48 -6.31
CA ALA A 357 -0.52 -14.35 -5.58
C ALA A 357 -0.60 -14.55 -4.06
N ARG A 358 -1.76 -14.99 -3.54
CA ARG A 358 -1.95 -15.32 -2.12
C ARG A 358 -1.04 -16.43 -1.63
N ARG A 359 -0.93 -17.54 -2.37
CA ARG A 359 -0.04 -18.65 -1.96
C ARG A 359 1.43 -18.23 -1.90
N GLN A 360 1.89 -17.41 -2.86
CA GLN A 360 3.25 -16.89 -2.84
C GLN A 360 3.45 -15.86 -1.74
N LEU A 361 2.43 -15.03 -1.46
CA LEU A 361 2.43 -14.12 -0.33
C LEU A 361 2.58 -14.87 1.00
N ALA A 362 1.75 -15.89 1.25
CA ALA A 362 1.82 -16.73 2.45
C ALA A 362 3.21 -17.39 2.58
N SER A 363 3.72 -18.00 1.52
CA SER A 363 5.07 -18.59 1.51
C SER A 363 6.17 -17.57 1.82
N THR A 364 6.04 -16.34 1.31
CA THR A 364 7.01 -15.26 1.57
C THR A 364 6.90 -14.77 3.02
N LEU A 365 5.69 -14.68 3.57
CA LEU A 365 5.48 -14.29 4.97
C LEU A 365 5.99 -15.35 5.94
N ASP A 366 5.83 -16.64 5.64
CA ASP A 366 6.41 -17.74 6.42
C ASP A 366 7.94 -17.65 6.52
N GLU A 367 8.58 -17.15 5.46
CA GLU A 367 10.00 -16.87 5.47
C GLU A 367 10.32 -15.60 6.28
N LEU A 368 9.64 -14.49 6.00
CA LEU A 368 10.01 -13.16 6.53
C LEU A 368 9.60 -12.93 7.99
N VAL A 369 8.49 -13.52 8.44
CA VAL A 369 7.83 -13.19 9.71
C VAL A 369 7.76 -14.43 10.59
N ARG A 370 8.48 -14.40 11.73
CA ARG A 370 8.55 -15.53 12.65
C ARG A 370 7.26 -15.73 13.45
N ASP A 371 6.65 -14.63 13.90
CA ASP A 371 5.44 -14.66 14.71
C ASP A 371 4.21 -15.05 13.87
N GLU A 372 3.41 -15.99 14.36
CA GLU A 372 2.23 -16.49 13.64
C GLU A 372 1.05 -15.52 13.70
N GLY A 373 0.87 -14.80 14.81
CA GLY A 373 -0.18 -13.80 14.96
C GLY A 373 0.04 -12.63 14.00
N GLU A 374 1.27 -12.15 13.90
CA GLU A 374 1.68 -11.12 12.97
C GLU A 374 1.51 -11.56 11.52
N ARG A 375 1.87 -12.80 11.16
CA ARG A 375 1.60 -13.35 9.81
C ARG A 375 0.13 -13.31 9.46
N ARG A 376 -0.73 -13.85 10.34
CA ARG A 376 -2.20 -13.87 10.17
C ARG A 376 -2.79 -12.46 10.08
N TRP A 377 -2.13 -11.47 10.69
CA TRP A 377 -2.55 -10.08 10.63
C TRP A 377 -2.06 -9.36 9.36
N ILE A 378 -0.82 -9.58 8.91
CA ILE A 378 -0.24 -8.92 7.72
C ILE A 378 -0.85 -9.46 6.42
N GLU A 379 -1.01 -10.78 6.29
CA GLU A 379 -1.40 -11.45 5.04
C GLU A 379 -2.66 -10.86 4.38
N PRO A 380 -3.82 -10.78 5.06
CA PRO A 380 -5.03 -10.32 4.40
C PRO A 380 -4.95 -8.84 4.02
N ARG A 381 -4.19 -8.01 4.76
CA ARG A 381 -4.00 -6.58 4.49
C ARG A 381 -3.08 -6.31 3.30
N LEU A 382 -2.08 -7.17 3.07
CA LEU A 382 -1.27 -7.15 1.84
C LEU A 382 -2.06 -7.70 0.64
N ALA A 383 -2.94 -8.68 0.85
CA ALA A 383 -3.75 -9.25 -0.23
C ALA A 383 -4.68 -8.21 -0.90
N VAL A 384 -5.04 -7.14 -0.19
CA VAL A 384 -5.79 -6.00 -0.78
C VAL A 384 -5.02 -5.36 -1.93
N LEU A 385 -3.70 -5.14 -1.81
CA LEU A 385 -2.86 -4.61 -2.89
C LEU A 385 -2.75 -5.54 -4.11
N LEU A 386 -3.13 -6.81 -3.93
CA LEU A 386 -3.08 -7.86 -4.94
C LEU A 386 -4.45 -8.10 -5.60
N GLY A 387 -5.48 -7.32 -5.24
CA GLY A 387 -6.81 -7.39 -5.86
C GLY A 387 -7.58 -8.67 -5.51
N SER A 388 -7.44 -9.17 -4.28
CA SER A 388 -8.18 -10.35 -3.82
C SER A 388 -9.60 -10.01 -3.34
N ASP A 389 -10.62 -10.68 -3.87
CA ASP A 389 -12.04 -10.37 -3.63
C ASP A 389 -12.58 -10.79 -2.24
N ASP A 390 -11.91 -11.74 -1.57
CA ASP A 390 -12.35 -12.37 -0.31
C ASP A 390 -11.85 -11.64 0.96
N VAL A 391 -11.46 -10.37 0.84
CA VAL A 391 -10.80 -9.66 1.95
C VAL A 391 -11.78 -8.80 2.73
N ALA A 392 -11.73 -8.91 4.07
CA ALA A 392 -12.47 -8.02 4.97
C ALA A 392 -12.12 -6.54 4.72
N VAL A 393 -13.06 -5.64 4.99
CA VAL A 393 -12.78 -4.19 4.95
C VAL A 393 -11.93 -3.83 6.17
N PHE A 394 -10.65 -3.53 5.96
CA PHE A 394 -9.70 -3.10 7.00
C PHE A 394 -9.58 -1.61 7.03
N ASP A 395 -9.37 -0.98 8.18
CA ASP A 395 -9.13 0.47 8.24
C ASP A 395 -7.80 0.87 7.58
N ARG A 396 -7.74 2.12 7.10
CA ARG A 396 -6.57 2.68 6.39
C ARG A 396 -5.26 2.48 7.15
N ASP A 397 -5.28 2.81 8.44
CA ASP A 397 -4.07 2.77 9.26
C ASP A 397 -3.58 1.33 9.47
N GLU A 398 -4.50 0.35 9.50
CA GLU A 398 -4.13 -1.06 9.54
C GLU A 398 -3.47 -1.51 8.23
N LEU A 399 -3.97 -1.05 7.08
CA LEU A 399 -3.36 -1.33 5.78
C LEU A 399 -1.94 -0.75 5.74
N PHE A 400 -1.78 0.52 6.10
CA PHE A 400 -0.48 1.20 6.11
C PHE A 400 0.51 0.50 7.05
N ALA A 401 0.04 0.11 8.22
CA ALA A 401 0.84 -0.61 9.21
C ALA A 401 1.27 -1.99 8.70
N ALA A 402 0.38 -2.76 8.09
CA ALA A 402 0.73 -4.06 7.51
C ALA A 402 1.74 -3.95 6.36
N TRP A 403 1.57 -2.96 5.47
CA TRP A 403 2.48 -2.73 4.36
C TRP A 403 3.85 -2.24 4.85
N ARG A 404 3.89 -1.35 5.85
CA ARG A 404 5.13 -0.95 6.52
C ARG A 404 5.82 -2.16 7.13
N ARG A 405 5.11 -2.94 7.96
CA ARG A 405 5.65 -4.12 8.65
C ARG A 405 6.25 -5.12 7.66
N PHE A 406 5.61 -5.31 6.51
CA PHE A 406 6.16 -6.14 5.44
C PHE A 406 7.56 -5.67 5.00
N PHE A 407 7.72 -4.39 4.67
CA PHE A 407 9.01 -3.86 4.24
C PHE A 407 10.04 -3.77 5.38
N GLU A 408 9.60 -3.55 6.62
CA GLU A 408 10.44 -3.67 7.81
C GLU A 408 11.03 -5.09 7.92
N ARG A 409 10.20 -6.12 7.75
CA ARG A 409 10.63 -7.52 7.79
C ARG A 409 11.50 -7.93 6.61
N VAL A 410 11.29 -7.31 5.44
CA VAL A 410 12.25 -7.43 4.32
C VAL A 410 13.60 -6.82 4.71
N SER A 411 13.59 -5.63 5.35
CA SER A 411 14.81 -4.89 5.72
C SER A 411 15.64 -5.55 6.82
N GLU A 412 15.04 -6.41 7.64
CA GLU A 412 15.73 -7.20 8.65
C GLU A 412 16.66 -8.25 8.04
N ARG A 413 16.35 -8.74 6.83
CA ARG A 413 17.19 -9.71 6.11
C ARG A 413 18.27 -9.06 5.24
N SER A 414 17.93 -7.94 4.59
CA SER A 414 18.78 -7.24 3.63
C SER A 414 18.41 -5.76 3.62
N PRO A 415 19.37 -4.80 3.52
CA PRO A 415 19.03 -3.40 3.31
C PRO A 415 18.03 -3.22 2.16
N THR A 416 17.08 -2.31 2.31
CA THR A 416 15.96 -2.17 1.38
C THR A 416 15.95 -0.80 0.72
N VAL A 417 15.81 -0.76 -0.60
CA VAL A 417 15.59 0.47 -1.38
C VAL A 417 14.18 0.42 -1.97
N LEU A 418 13.36 1.42 -1.66
CA LEU A 418 12.01 1.60 -2.20
C LEU A 418 12.00 2.83 -3.12
N VAL A 419 11.86 2.63 -4.42
CA VAL A 419 11.86 3.70 -5.43
C VAL A 419 10.45 3.95 -5.93
N PHE A 420 9.93 5.15 -5.64
CA PHE A 420 8.64 5.63 -6.12
C PHE A 420 8.86 6.55 -7.31
N GLU A 421 8.44 6.12 -8.50
CA GLU A 421 8.55 6.89 -9.73
C GLU A 421 7.29 7.71 -10.03
N ASP A 422 7.49 8.87 -10.64
CA ASP A 422 6.44 9.74 -11.20
C ASP A 422 5.40 10.24 -10.17
N LEU A 423 5.85 10.53 -8.95
CA LEU A 423 4.98 10.98 -7.84
C LEU A 423 4.19 12.27 -8.10
N GLN A 424 4.49 13.03 -9.16
CA GLN A 424 3.62 14.12 -9.61
C GLN A 424 2.18 13.65 -9.91
N TRP A 425 2.01 12.37 -10.26
CA TRP A 425 0.71 11.73 -10.55
C TRP A 425 0.12 10.96 -9.37
N ALA A 426 0.85 10.84 -8.25
CA ALA A 426 0.37 10.11 -7.09
C ALA A 426 -0.90 10.77 -6.52
N ASP A 427 -1.83 9.93 -6.05
CA ASP A 427 -2.94 10.37 -5.22
C ASP A 427 -2.43 10.79 -3.82
N ALA A 428 -3.29 11.48 -3.06
CA ALA A 428 -2.93 11.96 -1.73
C ALA A 428 -2.62 10.81 -0.76
N SER A 429 -3.31 9.68 -0.88
CA SER A 429 -3.15 8.53 0.01
C SER A 429 -1.81 7.82 -0.20
N LEU A 430 -1.30 7.70 -1.43
CA LEU A 430 0.05 7.19 -1.69
C LEU A 430 1.13 8.10 -1.10
N LEU A 431 0.97 9.43 -1.23
CA LEU A 431 1.89 10.39 -0.60
C LEU A 431 1.83 10.28 0.92
N ASP A 432 0.64 10.17 1.50
CA ASP A 432 0.47 9.95 2.94
C ASP A 432 1.13 8.65 3.40
N PHE A 433 1.02 7.57 2.63
CA PHE A 433 1.68 6.30 2.94
C PHE A 433 3.21 6.42 2.92
N ILE A 434 3.78 7.16 1.97
CA ILE A 434 5.24 7.36 1.89
C ILE A 434 5.74 8.15 3.10
N GLU A 435 5.03 9.21 3.51
CA GLU A 435 5.36 9.98 4.72
C GLU A 435 5.15 9.13 5.98
N TYR A 436 4.04 8.39 6.08
CA TYR A 436 3.79 7.43 7.15
C TYR A 436 4.93 6.40 7.26
N LEU A 437 5.32 5.79 6.14
CA LEU A 437 6.39 4.80 6.08
C LEU A 437 7.70 5.40 6.57
N ALA A 438 8.05 6.61 6.14
CA ALA A 438 9.27 7.28 6.58
C ALA A 438 9.25 7.68 8.07
N SER A 439 8.10 8.12 8.58
CA SER A 439 7.98 8.57 9.99
C SER A 439 7.88 7.43 11.00
N TRP A 440 7.24 6.32 10.61
CA TRP A 440 6.98 5.19 11.51
C TRP A 440 7.96 4.03 11.38
N THR A 441 8.88 4.05 10.41
CA THR A 441 9.93 3.05 10.26
C THR A 441 11.18 3.48 11.04
N ARG A 442 11.37 2.93 12.24
CA ARG A 442 12.55 3.17 13.10
C ARG A 442 13.46 1.95 13.11
N ASP A 443 14.77 2.15 13.21
CA ASP A 443 15.77 1.06 13.38
C ASP A 443 15.83 0.00 12.26
N HIS A 444 15.28 0.35 11.08
CA HIS A 444 15.32 -0.44 9.86
C HIS A 444 16.13 0.26 8.75
N PRO A 445 17.04 -0.45 8.05
CA PRO A 445 17.87 0.10 6.98
C PRO A 445 17.08 0.22 5.66
N ILE A 446 16.13 1.17 5.62
CA ILE A 446 15.28 1.43 4.46
C ILE A 446 15.56 2.82 3.87
N ILE A 447 15.91 2.89 2.59
CA ILE A 447 15.93 4.15 1.84
C ILE A 447 14.68 4.25 0.96
N ILE A 448 13.96 5.36 1.09
CA ILE A 448 12.76 5.65 0.32
C ILE A 448 13.12 6.75 -0.68
N LEU A 449 13.20 6.40 -1.96
CA LEU A 449 13.58 7.31 -3.04
C LEU A 449 12.33 7.77 -3.80
N ALA A 450 11.94 9.03 -3.60
CA ALA A 450 10.78 9.66 -4.21
C ALA A 450 11.21 10.47 -5.46
N LEU A 451 10.90 9.99 -6.66
CA LEU A 451 11.19 10.71 -7.91
C LEU A 451 9.96 11.51 -8.36
N ALA A 452 10.09 12.84 -8.37
CA ALA A 452 8.96 13.72 -8.67
C ALA A 452 9.34 14.89 -9.59
N ARG A 453 8.33 15.54 -10.15
CA ARG A 453 8.49 16.87 -10.76
C ARG A 453 8.13 17.97 -9.74
N PRO A 454 8.57 19.23 -9.93
CA PRO A 454 8.30 20.32 -8.98
C PRO A 454 6.83 20.54 -8.64
N GLU A 455 5.92 20.19 -9.54
CA GLU A 455 4.45 20.30 -9.40
C GLU A 455 3.91 19.50 -8.19
N LEU A 456 4.67 18.53 -7.68
CA LEU A 456 4.33 17.84 -6.42
C LEU A 456 4.18 18.85 -5.26
N PHE A 457 5.05 19.85 -5.18
CA PHE A 457 5.03 20.85 -4.10
C PHE A 457 3.88 21.85 -4.24
N ASP A 458 3.34 22.04 -5.45
CA ASP A 458 2.13 22.86 -5.65
C ASP A 458 0.90 22.16 -5.05
N ARG A 459 0.86 20.81 -5.12
CA ARG A 459 -0.22 20.00 -4.54
C ARG A 459 -0.01 19.71 -3.05
N ARG A 460 1.23 19.57 -2.60
CA ARG A 460 1.60 19.22 -1.22
C ARG A 460 2.80 20.04 -0.77
N ALA A 461 2.55 21.30 -0.43
CA ALA A 461 3.59 22.25 -0.03
C ALA A 461 4.43 21.79 1.16
N ALA A 462 3.83 21.03 2.09
CA ALA A 462 4.48 20.48 3.27
C ALA A 462 5.14 19.10 3.05
N TRP A 463 5.35 18.67 1.78
CA TRP A 463 5.94 17.36 1.47
C TRP A 463 7.27 17.13 2.22
N GLY A 464 7.31 16.06 3.02
CA GLY A 464 8.49 15.68 3.81
C GLY A 464 8.75 16.54 5.05
N ALA A 465 7.95 17.58 5.31
CA ALA A 465 8.17 18.49 6.46
C ALA A 465 7.97 17.80 7.82
N GLY A 466 7.11 16.78 7.89
CA GLY A 466 6.87 15.96 9.08
C GLY A 466 7.82 14.77 9.24
N VAL A 467 8.81 14.60 8.36
CA VAL A 467 9.72 13.45 8.35
C VAL A 467 11.09 13.89 8.87
N GLY A 468 11.49 13.40 10.04
CA GLY A 468 12.75 13.82 10.69
C GLY A 468 14.04 13.51 9.89
N SER A 469 14.01 12.53 8.99
CA SER A 469 15.14 12.14 8.13
C SER A 469 14.85 12.34 6.64
N PHE A 470 14.42 13.55 6.28
CA PHE A 470 14.12 13.95 4.91
C PHE A 470 15.32 14.63 4.22
N THR A 471 15.56 14.32 2.95
CA THR A 471 16.57 15.00 2.10
C THR A 471 15.97 15.32 0.74
N ALA A 472 16.09 16.58 0.30
CA ALA A 472 15.61 17.03 -1.01
C ALA A 472 16.79 17.28 -1.96
N LEU A 473 16.83 16.52 -3.05
CA LEU A 473 17.79 16.65 -4.14
C LEU A 473 17.12 17.28 -5.35
N ARG A 474 17.56 18.47 -5.76
CA ARG A 474 17.01 19.16 -6.94
C ARG A 474 17.96 19.03 -8.13
N LEU A 475 17.47 18.45 -9.21
CA LEU A 475 18.22 18.32 -10.46
C LEU A 475 18.11 19.61 -11.29
N GLU A 476 19.21 20.37 -11.34
CA GLU A 476 19.33 21.57 -12.18
C GLU A 476 19.66 21.25 -13.64
N ARG A 477 19.46 22.22 -14.55
CA ARG A 477 19.80 22.06 -15.98
C ARG A 477 21.28 21.69 -16.14
N LEU A 478 21.58 20.79 -17.08
CA LEU A 478 22.98 20.47 -17.37
C LEU A 478 23.66 21.68 -18.01
N PRO A 479 24.91 22.00 -17.60
CA PRO A 479 25.69 23.03 -18.26
C PRO A 479 26.11 22.60 -19.67
N ASP A 480 26.45 23.58 -20.51
CA ASP A 480 26.75 23.38 -21.93
C ASP A 480 27.91 22.39 -22.18
N ASP A 481 28.90 22.36 -21.31
CA ASP A 481 30.05 21.45 -21.36
C ASP A 481 29.65 19.98 -21.10
N ALA A 482 28.81 19.75 -20.09
CA ALA A 482 28.21 18.45 -19.83
C ALA A 482 27.33 18.00 -21.00
N MET A 483 26.55 18.91 -21.58
CA MET A 483 25.70 18.61 -22.73
C MET A 483 26.51 18.26 -24.00
N ARG A 484 27.62 18.96 -24.24
CA ARG A 484 28.58 18.64 -25.32
C ARG A 484 29.19 17.26 -25.12
N THR A 485 29.58 16.94 -23.88
CA THR A 485 30.15 15.64 -23.52
C THR A 485 29.14 14.51 -23.77
N LEU A 486 27.87 14.72 -23.38
CA LEU A 486 26.79 13.78 -23.65
C LEU A 486 26.58 13.55 -25.16
N LEU A 487 26.52 14.62 -25.96
CA LEU A 487 26.37 14.55 -27.42
C LEU A 487 27.55 13.84 -28.09
N ALA A 488 28.78 14.19 -27.72
CA ALA A 488 30.00 13.64 -28.31
C ALA A 488 30.13 12.13 -28.08
N ALA A 489 29.74 11.67 -26.89
CA ALA A 489 29.85 10.28 -26.52
C ALA A 489 28.75 9.38 -27.12
N ARG A 490 27.60 9.96 -27.50
CA ARG A 490 26.54 9.24 -28.24
C ARG A 490 26.76 9.25 -29.74
N THR A 491 26.97 10.44 -30.30
CA THR A 491 27.08 10.64 -31.74
C THR A 491 28.40 11.33 -32.05
N PRO A 492 29.50 10.58 -32.17
CA PRO A 492 30.79 11.15 -32.52
C PRO A 492 30.72 11.83 -33.90
N ASN A 493 31.49 12.93 -34.04
CA ASN A 493 31.62 13.74 -35.25
C ASN A 493 30.34 14.49 -35.68
N LEU A 494 29.56 15.03 -34.74
CA LEU A 494 28.48 15.97 -35.06
C LEU A 494 29.05 17.33 -35.54
N PRO A 495 28.48 17.95 -36.60
CA PRO A 495 28.89 19.28 -37.05
C PRO A 495 28.70 20.34 -35.96
N GLN A 496 29.66 21.25 -35.79
CA GLN A 496 29.59 22.35 -34.82
C GLN A 496 28.34 23.25 -34.93
N PRO A 497 27.81 23.56 -36.13
CA PRO A 497 26.55 24.29 -36.25
C PRO A 497 25.37 23.55 -35.58
N LEU A 498 25.31 22.23 -35.75
CA LEU A 498 24.27 21.38 -35.17
C LEU A 498 24.40 21.31 -33.64
N ILE A 499 25.62 21.14 -33.11
CA ILE A 499 25.88 21.17 -31.66
C ILE A 499 25.38 22.50 -31.05
N ARG A 500 25.69 23.64 -31.67
CA ARG A 500 25.23 24.95 -31.20
C ARG A 500 23.70 25.08 -31.20
N GLN A 501 23.04 24.62 -32.25
CA GLN A 501 21.57 24.59 -32.34
C GLN A 501 20.96 23.73 -31.23
N VAL A 502 21.55 22.55 -30.96
CA VAL A 502 21.09 21.67 -29.88
C VAL A 502 21.25 22.33 -28.52
N LEU A 503 22.40 22.94 -28.22
CA LEU A 503 22.61 23.63 -26.93
C LEU A 503 21.61 24.77 -26.73
N GLN A 504 21.41 25.60 -27.75
CA GLN A 504 20.49 26.74 -27.69
C GLN A 504 19.04 26.30 -27.49
N ARG A 505 18.60 25.20 -28.12
CA ARG A 505 17.22 24.70 -28.05
C ARG A 505 16.95 23.78 -26.87
N ALA A 506 17.92 22.95 -26.48
CA ALA A 506 17.79 22.04 -25.35
C ALA A 506 17.69 22.77 -24.01
N GLY A 507 18.29 23.96 -23.89
CA GLY A 507 18.28 24.76 -22.68
C GLY A 507 18.76 23.99 -21.44
N GLY A 508 19.70 23.04 -21.63
CA GLY A 508 20.25 22.18 -20.58
C GLY A 508 19.40 20.95 -20.21
N VAL A 509 18.34 20.60 -20.97
CA VAL A 509 17.55 19.38 -20.75
C VAL A 509 18.20 18.17 -21.48
N PRO A 510 18.76 17.18 -20.75
CA PRO A 510 19.49 16.05 -21.34
C PRO A 510 18.70 15.24 -22.37
N LEU A 511 17.39 15.06 -22.12
CA LEU A 511 16.51 14.28 -23.00
C LEU A 511 16.53 14.78 -24.44
N TYR A 512 16.58 16.10 -24.64
CA TYR A 512 16.61 16.69 -25.98
C TYR A 512 17.87 16.29 -26.75
N ALA A 513 19.04 16.29 -26.10
CA ALA A 513 20.29 15.87 -26.72
C ALA A 513 20.29 14.38 -27.09
N VAL A 514 19.73 13.53 -26.21
CA VAL A 514 19.57 12.08 -26.48
C VAL A 514 18.65 11.86 -27.68
N GLU A 515 17.55 12.61 -27.78
CA GLU A 515 16.60 12.52 -28.88
C GLU A 515 17.16 13.02 -30.23
N VAL A 516 17.94 14.10 -30.22
CA VAL A 516 18.63 14.57 -31.44
C VAL A 516 19.67 13.55 -31.90
N ALA A 517 20.44 12.96 -30.97
CA ALA A 517 21.38 11.90 -31.28
C ALA A 517 20.68 10.71 -31.98
N ARG A 518 19.52 10.28 -31.46
CA ARG A 518 18.69 9.21 -32.05
C ARG A 518 18.26 9.52 -33.49
N ILE A 519 17.78 10.74 -33.78
CA ILE A 519 17.42 11.14 -35.16
C ILE A 519 18.61 11.01 -36.11
N VAL A 520 19.77 11.50 -35.70
CA VAL A 520 20.98 11.47 -36.53
C VAL A 520 21.41 10.03 -36.79
N GLU A 521 21.34 9.17 -35.78
CA GLU A 521 21.64 7.74 -35.91
C GLU A 521 20.64 7.01 -36.80
N ASP A 522 19.33 7.24 -36.65
CA ASP A 522 18.29 6.64 -37.47
C ASP A 522 18.47 7.01 -38.96
N ARG A 523 18.75 8.29 -39.26
CA ARG A 523 19.05 8.74 -40.63
C ARG A 523 20.33 8.12 -41.17
N ARG A 524 21.40 8.06 -40.38
CA ARG A 524 22.65 7.38 -40.76
C ARG A 524 22.43 5.91 -41.07
N ARG A 525 21.51 5.23 -40.36
CA ARG A 525 21.15 3.82 -40.63
C ARG A 525 20.37 3.69 -41.94
N LEU A 526 19.38 4.56 -42.18
CA LEU A 526 18.58 4.59 -43.42
C LEU A 526 19.42 4.90 -44.67
N ALA A 527 20.43 5.77 -44.54
CA ALA A 527 21.32 6.16 -45.64
C ALA A 527 22.34 5.07 -46.05
N ARG A 528 22.51 3.98 -45.28
CA ARG A 528 23.46 2.88 -45.62
C ARG A 528 23.05 2.06 -46.85
N GLY A 529 21.97 2.42 -47.55
CA GLY A 529 21.50 1.80 -48.80
C GLY A 529 21.49 2.71 -50.04
N THR A 530 21.67 4.04 -49.90
CA THR A 530 21.69 4.99 -51.03
C THR A 530 22.73 6.11 -50.79
N PRO A 531 23.69 6.36 -51.71
CA PRO A 531 24.79 7.29 -51.48
C PRO A 531 24.38 8.77 -51.30
N GLU A 532 23.16 9.14 -51.67
CA GLU A 532 22.74 10.55 -51.81
C GLU A 532 22.02 11.12 -50.58
N THR A 533 21.55 10.30 -49.64
CA THR A 533 20.75 10.78 -48.48
C THR A 533 21.58 11.22 -47.27
N GLY A 534 22.90 10.98 -47.26
CA GLY A 534 23.78 11.28 -46.12
C GLY A 534 24.19 12.74 -45.94
N GLN A 535 23.84 13.65 -46.87
CA GLN A 535 24.30 15.04 -46.90
C GLN A 535 23.20 16.10 -46.71
N GLN A 536 21.94 15.71 -46.54
CA GLN A 536 20.88 16.69 -46.28
C GLN A 536 21.02 17.27 -44.84
N PRO A 537 20.83 18.60 -44.66
CA PRO A 537 20.87 19.21 -43.34
C PRO A 537 19.80 18.58 -42.44
N VAL A 538 20.21 18.16 -41.24
CA VAL A 538 19.27 17.73 -40.21
C VAL A 538 18.60 18.97 -39.65
N GLU A 539 17.42 19.28 -40.16
CA GLU A 539 16.57 20.30 -39.58
C GLU A 539 16.08 19.80 -38.22
N VAL A 540 16.64 20.37 -37.15
CA VAL A 540 16.24 20.05 -35.79
C VAL A 540 14.99 20.87 -35.48
N PRO A 541 13.86 20.27 -35.07
CA PRO A 541 12.67 21.02 -34.70
C PRO A 541 12.90 21.90 -33.46
N ASP A 542 12.16 23.02 -33.37
CA ASP A 542 12.28 23.98 -32.27
C ASP A 542 11.77 23.46 -30.91
N SER A 543 11.08 22.32 -30.90
CA SER A 543 10.56 21.70 -29.68
C SER A 543 10.80 20.20 -29.63
N LEU A 544 10.89 19.66 -28.40
CA LEU A 544 10.97 18.21 -28.16
C LEU A 544 9.75 17.46 -28.74
N HIS A 545 8.56 18.08 -28.71
CA HIS A 545 7.34 17.54 -29.32
C HIS A 545 7.48 17.42 -30.84
N GLY A 546 7.98 18.47 -31.51
CA GLY A 546 8.21 18.44 -32.97
C GLY A 546 9.27 17.41 -33.36
N LEU A 547 10.28 17.21 -32.51
CA LEU A 547 11.32 16.21 -32.69
C LEU A 547 10.73 14.79 -32.66
N ILE A 548 9.94 14.48 -31.64
CA ILE A 548 9.29 13.17 -31.50
C ILE A 548 8.27 12.94 -32.62
N ALA A 549 7.48 13.96 -32.99
CA ALA A 549 6.54 13.88 -34.11
C ALA A 549 7.26 13.52 -35.42
N ALA A 550 8.39 14.18 -35.71
CA ALA A 550 9.21 13.86 -36.88
C ALA A 550 9.77 12.43 -36.84
N ARG A 551 10.14 11.91 -35.66
CA ARG A 551 10.55 10.50 -35.50
C ARG A 551 9.40 9.54 -35.79
N ILE A 552 8.19 9.84 -35.32
CA ILE A 552 6.99 9.01 -35.56
C ILE A 552 6.60 9.04 -37.05
N ASP A 553 6.68 10.20 -37.70
CA ASP A 553 6.34 10.35 -39.12
C ASP A 553 7.37 9.70 -40.06
N ALA A 554 8.62 9.54 -39.61
CA ALA A 554 9.66 8.81 -40.33
C ALA A 554 9.49 7.27 -40.26
N LEU A 555 8.55 6.76 -39.47
CA LEU A 555 8.27 5.32 -39.38
C LEU A 555 7.50 4.83 -40.62
N PRO A 556 7.79 3.60 -41.10
CA PRO A 556 6.95 2.93 -42.09
C PRO A 556 5.48 2.88 -41.66
N ALA A 557 4.55 3.03 -42.61
CA ALA A 557 3.11 3.17 -42.32
C ALA A 557 2.55 2.09 -41.37
N ALA A 558 2.99 0.84 -41.52
CA ALA A 558 2.56 -0.29 -40.69
C ALA A 558 3.14 -0.26 -39.25
N GLU A 559 4.39 0.21 -39.09
CA GLU A 559 5.03 0.42 -37.77
C GLU A 559 4.38 1.62 -37.06
N ARG A 560 4.14 2.70 -37.81
CA ARG A 560 3.45 3.90 -37.33
C ARG A 560 2.05 3.56 -36.81
N ALA A 561 1.23 2.89 -37.62
CA ALA A 561 -0.13 2.50 -37.20
C ALA A 561 -0.14 1.67 -35.91
N LEU A 562 0.83 0.75 -35.76
CA LEU A 562 0.98 -0.07 -34.56
C LEU A 562 1.38 0.78 -33.33
N LEU A 563 2.33 1.71 -33.48
CA LEU A 563 2.73 2.63 -32.42
C LEU A 563 1.58 3.57 -32.00
N LEU A 564 0.77 4.04 -32.95
CA LEU A 564 -0.40 4.87 -32.67
C LEU A 564 -1.48 4.08 -31.91
N ALA A 565 -1.72 2.81 -32.27
CA ALA A 565 -2.64 1.95 -31.54
C ALA A 565 -2.15 1.66 -30.11
N ALA A 566 -0.85 1.41 -29.93
CA ALA A 566 -0.21 1.25 -28.63
C ALA A 566 -0.40 2.47 -27.73
N ALA A 567 -0.45 3.68 -28.31
CA ALA A 567 -0.57 4.92 -27.53
C ALA A 567 -1.88 5.02 -26.72
N VAL A 568 -2.91 4.26 -27.11
CA VAL A 568 -4.20 4.19 -26.41
C VAL A 568 -4.16 3.27 -25.18
N LEU A 569 -3.27 2.27 -25.18
CA LEU A 569 -3.16 1.26 -24.12
C LEU A 569 -2.43 1.75 -22.86
N GLY A 570 -1.73 2.89 -22.95
CA GLY A 570 -0.96 3.44 -21.83
C GLY A 570 0.55 3.36 -22.04
N PRO A 571 1.35 3.61 -20.99
CA PRO A 571 2.82 3.69 -21.09
C PRO A 571 3.48 2.31 -21.18
N ARG A 572 2.84 1.29 -20.61
CA ARG A 572 3.19 -0.12 -20.68
C ARG A 572 1.95 -0.92 -21.03
N PHE A 573 2.12 -2.00 -21.79
CA PHE A 573 1.03 -2.83 -22.27
C PHE A 573 1.56 -4.19 -22.75
N ARG A 574 0.69 -5.19 -22.73
CA ARG A 574 1.02 -6.52 -23.23
C ARG A 574 0.92 -6.61 -24.75
N LEU A 575 1.63 -7.59 -25.31
CA LEU A 575 1.59 -7.88 -26.74
C LEU A 575 0.18 -8.27 -27.21
N ASP A 576 -0.53 -9.10 -26.45
CA ASP A 576 -1.89 -9.53 -26.78
C ASP A 576 -2.88 -8.35 -26.76
N ALA A 577 -2.75 -7.43 -25.80
CA ALA A 577 -3.52 -6.19 -25.77
C ALA A 577 -3.27 -5.33 -27.01
N LEU A 578 -2.00 -5.16 -27.42
CA LEU A 578 -1.64 -4.44 -28.63
C LEU A 578 -2.22 -5.09 -29.89
N VAL A 579 -2.11 -6.42 -30.00
CA VAL A 579 -2.67 -7.20 -31.11
C VAL A 579 -4.19 -7.02 -31.18
N ALA A 580 -4.88 -7.09 -30.04
CA ALA A 580 -6.33 -6.92 -29.95
C ALA A 580 -6.78 -5.50 -30.33
N VAL A 581 -6.08 -4.46 -29.86
CA VAL A 581 -6.42 -3.05 -30.13
C VAL A 581 -6.07 -2.64 -31.57
N ALA A 582 -4.90 -3.04 -32.06
CA ALA A 582 -4.46 -2.72 -33.42
C ALA A 582 -5.17 -3.57 -34.49
N ARG A 583 -5.85 -4.66 -34.11
CA ARG A 583 -6.59 -5.57 -35.00
C ARG A 583 -5.72 -6.14 -36.12
N VAL A 584 -4.52 -6.58 -35.77
CA VAL A 584 -3.52 -7.13 -36.69
C VAL A 584 -3.16 -8.56 -36.29
N ASP A 585 -2.65 -9.36 -37.24
CA ASP A 585 -2.20 -10.72 -36.96
C ASP A 585 -0.93 -10.74 -36.07
N ALA A 586 -0.88 -11.64 -35.08
CA ALA A 586 0.21 -11.72 -34.11
C ALA A 586 1.58 -12.01 -34.75
N ALA A 587 1.63 -12.84 -35.82
CA ALA A 587 2.87 -13.19 -36.51
C ALA A 587 3.45 -11.99 -37.29
N LEU A 588 2.58 -11.17 -37.90
CA LEU A 588 2.98 -9.94 -38.59
C LEU A 588 3.38 -8.81 -37.61
N THR A 589 2.94 -8.91 -36.36
CA THR A 589 3.17 -7.89 -35.33
C THR A 589 4.55 -8.00 -34.68
N ARG A 590 5.09 -9.22 -34.51
CA ARG A 590 6.39 -9.44 -33.85
C ARG A 590 7.56 -8.74 -34.56
N GLY A 591 7.69 -8.93 -35.87
CA GLY A 591 8.77 -8.27 -36.64
C GLY A 591 8.68 -6.74 -36.64
N ARG A 592 7.46 -6.19 -36.53
CA ARG A 592 7.23 -4.73 -36.41
C ARG A 592 7.59 -4.22 -35.02
N ILE A 593 7.30 -4.99 -33.98
CA ILE A 593 7.71 -4.66 -32.60
C ILE A 593 9.23 -4.68 -32.48
N GLU A 594 9.91 -5.69 -33.01
CA GLU A 594 11.37 -5.72 -33.05
C GLU A 594 11.94 -4.49 -33.76
N ALA A 595 11.31 -4.04 -34.85
CA ALA A 595 11.69 -2.79 -35.51
C ALA A 595 11.47 -1.56 -34.60
N LEU A 596 10.32 -1.44 -33.93
CA LEU A 596 10.03 -0.35 -33.00
C LEU A 596 10.95 -0.35 -31.77
N VAL A 597 11.36 -1.52 -31.28
CA VAL A 597 12.33 -1.67 -30.18
C VAL A 597 13.73 -1.29 -30.65
N ARG A 598 14.17 -1.78 -31.82
CA ARG A 598 15.47 -1.40 -32.42
C ARG A 598 15.59 0.09 -32.76
N ARG A 599 14.47 0.75 -33.05
CA ARG A 599 14.36 2.21 -33.29
C ARG A 599 14.14 2.99 -32.00
N GLU A 600 14.17 2.34 -30.84
CA GLU A 600 13.98 2.97 -29.52
C GLU A 600 12.68 3.81 -29.46
N GLN A 601 11.59 3.26 -30.00
CA GLN A 601 10.23 3.75 -29.79
C GLN A 601 9.54 2.99 -28.66
N LEU A 602 9.74 1.67 -28.64
CA LEU A 602 9.27 0.76 -27.59
C LEU A 602 10.46 0.08 -26.89
N THR A 603 10.20 -0.50 -25.72
CA THR A 603 11.08 -1.38 -24.94
C THR A 603 10.31 -2.64 -24.58
N ILE A 604 11.04 -3.69 -24.20
CA ILE A 604 10.48 -4.91 -23.59
C ILE A 604 11.07 -5.00 -22.19
N ASP A 605 10.23 -5.33 -21.19
CA ASP A 605 10.70 -5.64 -19.85
C ASP A 605 11.33 -7.04 -19.84
N GLU A 606 12.66 -7.09 -19.69
CA GLU A 606 13.43 -8.34 -19.67
C GLU A 606 13.75 -8.82 -18.23
N ASP A 607 13.35 -8.07 -17.20
CA ASP A 607 13.59 -8.46 -15.81
C ASP A 607 12.62 -9.58 -15.43
N ARG A 608 13.14 -10.81 -15.30
CA ARG A 608 12.35 -11.99 -14.90
C ARG A 608 11.70 -11.87 -13.52
N ASN A 609 12.17 -10.96 -12.69
CA ASN A 609 11.59 -10.68 -11.38
C ASN A 609 10.61 -9.50 -11.42
N SER A 610 10.49 -8.80 -12.55
CA SER A 610 9.50 -7.75 -12.75
C SER A 610 8.11 -8.35 -12.91
N PRO A 611 7.08 -7.81 -12.24
CA PRO A 611 5.69 -8.19 -12.50
C PRO A 611 5.29 -8.03 -13.97
N GLY A 612 5.95 -7.09 -14.68
CA GLY A 612 5.73 -6.77 -16.08
C GLY A 612 6.63 -7.54 -17.06
N TYR A 613 7.33 -8.61 -16.65
CA TYR A 613 8.20 -9.37 -17.55
C TYR A 613 7.53 -9.72 -18.88
N GLY A 614 8.17 -9.34 -19.99
CA GLY A 614 7.67 -9.53 -21.36
C GLY A 614 6.64 -8.48 -21.82
N GLN A 615 6.25 -7.52 -20.98
CA GLN A 615 5.43 -6.39 -21.40
C GLN A 615 6.23 -5.41 -22.26
N LEU A 616 5.50 -4.75 -23.17
CA LEU A 616 6.02 -3.67 -23.99
C LEU A 616 5.83 -2.35 -23.26
N GLY A 617 6.71 -1.39 -23.49
CA GLY A 617 6.53 -0.03 -22.97
C GLY A 617 7.11 1.02 -23.89
N PHE A 618 6.59 2.24 -23.83
CA PHE A 618 7.21 3.36 -24.52
C PHE A 618 8.57 3.69 -23.88
N VAL A 619 9.59 3.96 -24.70
CA VAL A 619 10.91 4.38 -24.18
C VAL A 619 10.79 5.66 -23.36
N GLN A 620 9.86 6.53 -23.73
CA GLN A 620 9.52 7.77 -23.03
C GLN A 620 8.02 8.03 -23.15
N ASP A 621 7.39 8.49 -22.06
CA ASP A 621 5.97 8.85 -22.05
C ASP A 621 5.62 9.92 -23.09
N LEU A 622 6.55 10.82 -23.41
CA LEU A 622 6.33 11.85 -24.41
C LEU A 622 6.14 11.27 -25.82
N VAL A 623 6.75 10.11 -26.14
CA VAL A 623 6.51 9.41 -27.41
C VAL A 623 5.05 8.96 -27.51
N ARG A 624 4.51 8.42 -26.41
CA ARG A 624 3.09 8.05 -26.31
C ARG A 624 2.18 9.26 -26.46
N GLU A 625 2.46 10.35 -25.75
CA GLU A 625 1.63 11.57 -25.79
C GLU A 625 1.55 12.16 -27.20
N VAL A 626 2.68 12.27 -27.90
CA VAL A 626 2.70 12.74 -29.28
C VAL A 626 1.95 11.76 -30.19
N ALA A 627 2.20 10.45 -30.06
CA ALA A 627 1.48 9.42 -30.83
C ALA A 627 -0.04 9.52 -30.63
N TYR A 628 -0.53 9.55 -29.39
CA TYR A 628 -1.95 9.70 -29.08
C TYR A 628 -2.52 11.02 -29.63
N GLY A 629 -1.75 12.11 -29.54
CA GLY A 629 -2.08 13.42 -30.08
C GLY A 629 -2.33 13.42 -31.60
N THR A 630 -1.63 12.57 -32.36
CA THR A 630 -1.81 12.47 -33.83
C THR A 630 -3.08 11.75 -34.27
N LEU A 631 -3.71 10.95 -33.41
CA LEU A 631 -4.93 10.21 -33.74
C LEU A 631 -6.13 11.15 -33.93
N ALA A 632 -6.93 10.93 -34.98
CA ALA A 632 -8.19 11.66 -35.16
C ALA A 632 -9.24 11.24 -34.12
N ARG A 633 -10.20 12.13 -33.80
CA ARG A 633 -11.27 11.88 -32.79
C ARG A 633 -12.00 10.55 -33.00
N ARG A 634 -12.33 10.21 -34.27
CA ARG A 634 -12.98 8.95 -34.64
C ARG A 634 -12.10 7.72 -34.42
N GLU A 635 -10.81 7.83 -34.72
CA GLU A 635 -9.84 6.74 -34.53
C GLU A 635 -9.59 6.47 -33.05
N ARG A 636 -9.41 7.53 -32.24
CA ARG A 636 -9.30 7.42 -30.78
C ARG A 636 -10.48 6.69 -30.18
N ARG A 637 -11.71 7.07 -30.56
CA ARG A 637 -12.92 6.38 -30.09
C ARG A 637 -12.91 4.89 -30.45
N SER A 638 -12.56 4.56 -31.69
CA SER A 638 -12.51 3.16 -32.14
C SER A 638 -11.47 2.34 -31.37
N LEU A 639 -10.30 2.90 -31.10
CA LEU A 639 -9.22 2.23 -30.37
C LEU A 639 -9.55 2.08 -28.88
N HIS A 640 -10.13 3.10 -28.24
CA HIS A 640 -10.59 2.99 -26.85
C HIS A 640 -11.69 1.92 -26.69
N LEU A 641 -12.61 1.82 -27.64
CA LEU A 641 -13.61 0.74 -27.63
C LEU A 641 -12.99 -0.64 -27.85
N ALA A 642 -11.95 -0.75 -28.68
CA ALA A 642 -11.21 -2.00 -28.86
C ALA A 642 -10.46 -2.39 -27.57
N ALA A 643 -9.83 -1.43 -26.89
CA ALA A 643 -9.16 -1.64 -25.63
C ALA A 643 -10.14 -2.06 -24.53
N ALA A 644 -11.28 -1.37 -24.40
CA ALA A 644 -12.34 -1.74 -23.48
C ALA A 644 -12.86 -3.18 -23.73
N HIS A 645 -13.05 -3.56 -25.00
CA HIS A 645 -13.50 -4.91 -25.33
C HIS A 645 -12.47 -5.99 -24.99
N HIS A 646 -11.18 -5.71 -25.15
CA HIS A 646 -10.12 -6.61 -24.73
C HIS A 646 -10.10 -6.78 -23.20
N LEU A 647 -10.19 -5.68 -22.44
CA LEU A 647 -10.25 -5.74 -20.97
C LEU A 647 -11.48 -6.52 -20.47
N GLU A 648 -12.64 -6.33 -21.11
CA GLU A 648 -13.85 -7.13 -20.80
C GLU A 648 -13.64 -8.63 -21.05
N SER A 649 -12.83 -9.01 -22.03
CA SER A 649 -12.55 -10.41 -22.36
C SER A 649 -11.62 -11.11 -21.36
N LEU A 650 -10.79 -10.35 -20.63
CA LEU A 650 -9.90 -10.87 -19.59
C LEU A 650 -10.67 -11.21 -18.30
N GLY A 651 -11.74 -10.46 -18.01
CA GLY A 651 -12.50 -10.58 -16.77
C GLY A 651 -11.72 -10.10 -15.53
N GLY A 652 -12.42 -9.97 -14.39
CA GLY A 652 -11.82 -9.62 -13.09
C GLY A 652 -11.95 -8.14 -12.67
N ASP A 653 -11.90 -7.91 -11.36
CA ASP A 653 -12.04 -6.59 -10.72
C ASP A 653 -10.82 -5.68 -10.96
N THR A 654 -9.64 -6.26 -11.17
CA THR A 654 -8.34 -5.53 -11.27
C THR A 654 -8.22 -4.64 -12.51
N VAL A 655 -9.06 -4.83 -13.52
CA VAL A 655 -9.08 -4.01 -14.75
C VAL A 655 -10.19 -2.95 -14.77
N ALA A 656 -11.00 -2.86 -13.71
CA ALA A 656 -12.21 -2.03 -13.67
C ALA A 656 -11.93 -0.54 -13.94
N GLU A 657 -10.86 0.01 -13.36
CA GLU A 657 -10.50 1.42 -13.55
C GLU A 657 -9.99 1.71 -14.96
N HIS A 658 -9.15 0.83 -15.52
CA HIS A 658 -8.68 0.93 -16.90
C HIS A 658 -9.85 0.82 -17.90
N LEU A 659 -10.77 -0.11 -17.64
CA LEU A 659 -11.99 -0.29 -18.42
C LEU A 659 -12.86 0.96 -18.34
N ALA A 660 -13.08 1.50 -17.13
CA ALA A 660 -13.83 2.73 -16.92
C ALA A 660 -13.22 3.90 -17.71
N GLY A 661 -11.90 4.10 -17.62
CA GLY A 661 -11.20 5.16 -18.34
C GLY A 661 -11.40 5.09 -19.86
N HIS A 662 -11.29 3.90 -20.46
CA HIS A 662 -11.53 3.72 -21.89
C HIS A 662 -13.00 3.94 -22.29
N LEU A 663 -13.96 3.48 -21.48
CA LEU A 663 -15.39 3.66 -21.76
C LEU A 663 -15.82 5.13 -21.62
N VAL A 664 -15.36 5.82 -20.58
CA VAL A 664 -15.61 7.26 -20.35
C VAL A 664 -15.01 8.09 -21.48
N GLU A 665 -13.75 7.83 -21.86
CA GLU A 665 -13.11 8.57 -22.95
C GLU A 665 -13.81 8.31 -24.29
N ALA A 666 -14.19 7.07 -24.59
CA ALA A 666 -14.97 6.74 -25.79
C ALA A 666 -16.35 7.43 -25.81
N HIS A 667 -16.99 7.60 -24.66
CA HIS A 667 -18.25 8.34 -24.53
C HIS A 667 -18.04 9.84 -24.73
N ARG A 668 -17.04 10.44 -24.07
CA ARG A 668 -16.67 11.85 -24.21
C ARG A 668 -16.30 12.24 -25.65
N LEU A 669 -15.63 11.33 -26.36
CA LEU A 669 -15.26 11.52 -27.75
C LEU A 669 -16.44 11.52 -28.71
N ASP A 670 -17.64 11.04 -28.36
CA ASP A 670 -18.82 11.10 -29.24
C ASP A 670 -20.13 10.93 -28.44
N PRO A 671 -20.54 11.97 -27.68
CA PRO A 671 -21.67 11.88 -26.74
C PRO A 671 -23.03 11.74 -27.44
N ASP A 672 -23.14 12.16 -28.70
CA ASP A 672 -24.39 12.13 -29.48
C ASP A 672 -24.53 10.85 -30.34
N HIS A 673 -23.58 9.92 -30.23
CA HIS A 673 -23.64 8.68 -31.00
C HIS A 673 -24.84 7.82 -30.59
N ARG A 674 -25.42 7.06 -31.54
CA ARG A 674 -26.60 6.19 -31.31
C ARG A 674 -26.47 5.18 -30.16
N ASP A 675 -25.25 4.85 -29.73
CA ASP A 675 -24.99 3.92 -28.64
C ASP A 675 -24.47 4.60 -27.35
N ALA A 676 -24.51 5.93 -27.28
CA ALA A 676 -24.01 6.71 -26.15
C ALA A 676 -24.66 6.30 -24.82
N ALA A 677 -25.99 6.07 -24.79
CA ALA A 677 -26.68 5.60 -23.59
C ALA A 677 -26.22 4.19 -23.13
N ARG A 678 -25.97 3.28 -24.09
CA ARG A 678 -25.44 1.94 -23.78
C ARG A 678 -24.00 2.03 -23.27
N LEU A 679 -23.19 2.89 -23.87
CA LEU A 679 -21.80 3.12 -23.48
C LEU A 679 -21.72 3.78 -22.09
N GLY A 680 -22.58 4.76 -21.81
CA GLY A 680 -22.71 5.41 -20.51
C GLY A 680 -23.04 4.41 -19.40
N ARG A 681 -24.03 3.52 -19.61
CA ARG A 681 -24.35 2.45 -18.63
C ARG A 681 -23.16 1.50 -18.36
N ARG A 682 -22.39 1.15 -19.39
CA ARG A 682 -21.17 0.34 -19.23
C ARG A 682 -20.09 1.09 -18.46
N ALA A 683 -19.89 2.37 -18.77
CA ALA A 683 -18.94 3.23 -18.07
C ALA A 683 -19.32 3.38 -16.58
N VAL A 684 -20.59 3.60 -16.26
CA VAL A 684 -21.10 3.67 -14.88
C VAL A 684 -20.82 2.37 -14.12
N ALA A 685 -21.06 1.20 -14.72
CA ALA A 685 -20.77 -0.08 -14.07
C ALA A 685 -19.28 -0.25 -13.75
N ALA A 686 -18.41 0.07 -14.71
CA ALA A 686 -16.95 0.01 -14.52
C ALA A 686 -16.45 1.03 -13.49
N LEU A 687 -16.97 2.26 -13.50
CA LEU A 687 -16.64 3.31 -12.51
C LEU A 687 -17.04 2.89 -11.10
N ARG A 688 -18.21 2.26 -10.91
CA ARG A 688 -18.64 1.75 -9.60
C ARG A 688 -17.74 0.64 -9.09
N GLN A 689 -17.34 -0.27 -9.98
CA GLN A 689 -16.41 -1.35 -9.62
C GLN A 689 -15.04 -0.78 -9.24
N ALA A 690 -14.51 0.20 -10.01
CA ALA A 690 -13.29 0.93 -9.66
C ALA A 690 -13.41 1.69 -8.33
N ALA A 691 -14.56 2.32 -8.06
CA ALA A 691 -14.80 3.03 -6.81
C ALA A 691 -14.84 2.08 -5.60
N ARG A 692 -15.39 0.87 -5.76
CA ARG A 692 -15.36 -0.17 -4.71
C ARG A 692 -13.94 -0.59 -4.39
N GLU A 693 -13.10 -0.76 -5.42
CA GLU A 693 -11.68 -1.04 -5.22
C GLU A 693 -10.96 0.10 -4.49
N ALA A 694 -11.20 1.35 -4.90
CA ALA A 694 -10.66 2.52 -4.21
C ALA A 694 -11.12 2.60 -2.75
N THR A 695 -12.37 2.23 -2.44
CA THR A 695 -12.89 2.13 -1.07
C THR A 695 -12.18 1.03 -0.28
N ARG A 696 -11.96 -0.16 -0.87
CA ARG A 696 -11.20 -1.26 -0.22
C ARG A 696 -9.77 -0.84 0.12
N LEU A 697 -9.15 -0.04 -0.75
CA LEU A 697 -7.81 0.51 -0.55
C LEU A 697 -7.79 1.75 0.36
N HIS A 698 -8.93 2.22 0.88
CA HIS A 698 -9.02 3.45 1.66
C HIS A 698 -8.44 4.68 0.95
N VAL A 699 -8.82 4.85 -0.31
CA VAL A 699 -8.53 6.06 -1.09
C VAL A 699 -9.85 6.79 -1.38
N PRO A 700 -10.46 7.37 -0.33
CA PRO A 700 -11.84 7.84 -0.40
C PRO A 700 -12.02 9.04 -1.33
N GLU A 701 -11.02 9.91 -1.48
CA GLU A 701 -11.05 11.00 -2.46
C GLU A 701 -11.08 10.47 -3.91
N ARG A 702 -10.40 9.35 -4.19
CA ARG A 702 -10.45 8.70 -5.51
C ARG A 702 -11.81 8.04 -5.74
N ALA A 703 -12.30 7.28 -4.76
CA ALA A 703 -13.65 6.70 -4.83
C ALA A 703 -14.71 7.78 -5.06
N LEU A 704 -14.61 8.91 -4.36
CA LEU A 704 -15.47 10.08 -4.54
C LEU A 704 -15.40 10.65 -5.97
N GLY A 705 -14.20 10.80 -6.53
CA GLY A 705 -14.01 11.25 -7.92
C GLY A 705 -14.66 10.33 -8.95
N LEU A 706 -14.42 9.01 -8.83
CA LEU A 706 -15.00 7.98 -9.70
C LEU A 706 -16.53 7.95 -9.63
N LEU A 707 -17.09 8.09 -8.42
CA LEU A 707 -18.54 8.11 -8.21
C LEU A 707 -19.18 9.41 -8.73
N LYS A 708 -18.48 10.56 -8.63
CA LYS A 708 -18.92 11.81 -9.29
C LYS A 708 -18.98 11.64 -10.81
N ASP A 709 -17.98 10.99 -11.42
CA ASP A 709 -18.00 10.66 -12.85
C ASP A 709 -19.17 9.75 -13.21
N ALA A 710 -19.45 8.75 -12.38
CA ALA A 710 -20.56 7.83 -12.60
C ALA A 710 -21.92 8.55 -12.51
N ILE A 711 -22.11 9.44 -11.53
CA ILE A 711 -23.34 10.23 -11.37
C ILE A 711 -23.55 11.15 -12.58
N ARG A 712 -22.48 11.78 -13.12
CA ARG A 712 -22.56 12.63 -14.33
C ARG A 712 -23.05 11.89 -15.57
N LEU A 713 -22.81 10.59 -15.66
CA LEU A 713 -23.23 9.73 -16.76
C LEU A 713 -24.60 9.06 -16.54
N CYS A 714 -25.19 9.25 -15.37
CA CYS A 714 -26.44 8.60 -14.97
C CYS A 714 -27.66 9.47 -15.31
N GLU A 715 -28.76 8.82 -15.72
CA GLU A 715 -30.04 9.52 -15.91
C GLU A 715 -30.65 9.89 -14.56
N ALA A 716 -31.26 11.09 -14.51
CA ALA A 716 -31.95 11.58 -13.32
C ALA A 716 -33.08 10.64 -12.88
N ALA A 717 -33.24 10.46 -11.57
CA ALA A 717 -34.27 9.61 -10.95
C ALA A 717 -34.24 8.12 -11.35
N SER A 718 -33.09 7.59 -11.76
CA SER A 718 -32.91 6.15 -12.02
C SER A 718 -32.57 5.36 -10.75
N VAL A 719 -32.85 4.05 -10.74
CA VAL A 719 -32.41 3.13 -9.66
C VAL A 719 -30.88 3.07 -9.54
N GLN A 720 -30.16 3.36 -10.63
CA GLN A 720 -28.71 3.45 -10.60
C GLN A 720 -28.24 4.69 -9.81
N LEU A 721 -28.96 5.81 -9.92
CA LEU A 721 -28.64 7.03 -9.18
C LEU A 721 -28.78 6.84 -7.66
N THR A 722 -29.84 6.19 -7.17
CA THR A 722 -30.00 5.95 -5.73
C THR A 722 -28.87 5.09 -5.16
N ALA A 723 -28.46 4.04 -5.88
CA ALA A 723 -27.32 3.22 -5.48
C ALA A 723 -25.98 4.00 -5.50
N LEU A 724 -25.79 4.89 -6.48
CA LEU A 724 -24.61 5.77 -6.56
C LEU A 724 -24.59 6.81 -5.44
N LEU A 725 -25.74 7.38 -5.07
CA LEU A 725 -25.87 8.34 -3.98
C LEU A 725 -25.53 7.70 -2.62
N GLU A 726 -25.88 6.42 -2.43
CA GLU A 726 -25.48 5.68 -1.23
C GLU A 726 -23.96 5.44 -1.20
N GLU A 727 -23.37 4.98 -2.31
CA GLU A 727 -21.93 4.73 -2.44
C GLU A 727 -21.11 6.05 -2.27
N ILE A 728 -21.55 7.16 -2.86
CA ILE A 728 -20.82 8.44 -2.81
C ILE A 728 -20.94 9.13 -1.45
N ALA A 729 -22.05 8.94 -0.74
CA ALA A 729 -22.20 9.42 0.63
C ALA A 729 -21.19 8.74 1.55
N GLU A 730 -21.01 7.43 1.41
CA GLU A 730 -20.03 6.67 2.17
C GLU A 730 -18.60 7.10 1.83
N ALA A 731 -18.27 7.24 0.54
CA ALA A 731 -16.96 7.74 0.11
C ALA A 731 -16.69 9.17 0.61
N SER A 732 -17.71 10.03 0.63
CA SER A 732 -17.61 11.40 1.17
C SER A 732 -17.35 11.40 2.67
N ARG A 733 -18.04 10.53 3.43
CA ARG A 733 -17.82 10.35 4.86
C ARG A 733 -16.40 9.88 5.15
N ALA A 734 -15.93 8.86 4.43
CA ALA A 734 -14.57 8.34 4.55
C ALA A 734 -13.51 9.37 4.16
N ALA A 735 -13.80 10.28 3.22
CA ALA A 735 -12.93 11.40 2.84
C ALA A 735 -12.98 12.58 3.84
N GLY A 736 -13.71 12.47 4.95
CA GLY A 736 -13.91 13.56 5.91
C GLY A 736 -14.77 14.71 5.39
N ARG A 737 -15.42 14.56 4.23
CA ARG A 737 -16.33 15.56 3.62
C ARG A 737 -17.74 15.39 4.18
N LEU A 738 -17.89 15.59 5.48
CA LEU A 738 -19.12 15.27 6.21
C LEU A 738 -20.34 16.05 5.70
N GLU A 739 -20.17 17.32 5.32
CA GLU A 739 -21.25 18.15 4.74
C GLU A 739 -21.69 17.63 3.38
N LEU A 740 -20.75 17.12 2.58
CA LEU A 740 -21.05 16.54 1.27
C LEU A 740 -21.77 15.20 1.42
N ALA A 741 -21.33 14.37 2.37
CA ALA A 741 -22.01 13.12 2.71
C ALA A 741 -23.46 13.38 3.17
N GLU A 742 -23.67 14.39 4.03
CA GLU A 742 -24.99 14.83 4.47
C GLU A 742 -25.88 15.27 3.29
N ALA A 743 -25.33 16.04 2.35
CA ALA A 743 -26.07 16.49 1.16
C ALA A 743 -26.55 15.31 0.30
N TYR A 744 -25.66 14.36 -0.01
CA TYR A 744 -26.02 13.17 -0.80
C TYR A 744 -27.03 12.26 -0.09
N LEU A 745 -26.91 12.08 1.23
CA LEU A 745 -27.87 11.28 2.00
C LEU A 745 -29.25 11.92 2.05
N ARG A 746 -29.33 13.26 2.16
CA ARG A 746 -30.62 13.96 2.09
C ARG A 746 -31.28 13.83 0.73
N GLU A 747 -30.51 13.93 -0.34
CA GLU A 747 -31.02 13.67 -1.70
C GLU A 747 -31.53 12.24 -1.84
N LEU A 748 -30.77 11.25 -1.34
CA LEU A 748 -31.17 9.85 -1.33
C LEU A 748 -32.47 9.60 -0.54
N ILE A 749 -32.61 10.22 0.65
CA ILE A 749 -33.84 10.15 1.47
C ILE A 749 -35.02 10.74 0.70
N ALA A 750 -34.83 11.88 0.02
CA ALA A 750 -35.89 12.52 -0.76
C ALA A 750 -36.34 11.63 -1.93
N LEU A 751 -35.41 11.00 -2.65
CA LEU A 751 -35.70 10.07 -3.74
C LEU A 751 -36.46 8.84 -3.26
N HIS A 752 -36.03 8.20 -2.17
CA HIS A 752 -36.72 7.03 -1.61
C HIS A 752 -38.10 7.39 -1.04
N THR A 753 -38.26 8.58 -0.49
CA THR A 753 -39.56 9.07 -0.02
C THR A 753 -40.51 9.30 -1.19
N ALA A 754 -40.02 9.91 -2.28
CA ALA A 754 -40.80 10.13 -3.50
C ALA A 754 -41.20 8.83 -4.20
N SER A 755 -40.36 7.79 -4.12
CA SER A 755 -40.67 6.45 -4.65
C SER A 755 -41.47 5.56 -3.68
N SER A 756 -41.91 6.09 -2.52
CA SER A 756 -42.59 5.34 -1.45
C SER A 756 -41.81 4.12 -0.93
N ASP A 757 -40.47 4.12 -1.05
CA ASP A 757 -39.60 3.09 -0.46
C ASP A 757 -39.17 3.52 0.96
N HIS A 758 -40.11 3.37 1.90
CA HIS A 758 -39.90 3.76 3.29
C HIS A 758 -38.75 2.99 3.97
N THR A 759 -38.48 1.75 3.55
CA THR A 759 -37.40 0.94 4.12
C THR A 759 -36.03 1.50 3.71
N ALA A 760 -35.84 1.80 2.43
CA ALA A 760 -34.60 2.41 1.96
C ALA A 760 -34.40 3.83 2.50
N ALA A 761 -35.46 4.64 2.59
CA ALA A 761 -35.41 5.95 3.24
C ALA A 761 -34.97 5.84 4.72
N THR A 762 -35.46 4.83 5.44
CA THR A 762 -35.09 4.57 6.84
C THR A 762 -33.61 4.21 6.99
N ARG A 763 -33.07 3.34 6.12
CA ARG A 763 -31.63 3.01 6.10
C ARG A 763 -30.77 4.23 5.79
N ALA A 764 -31.17 5.06 4.83
CA ALA A 764 -30.46 6.29 4.50
C ALA A 764 -30.43 7.30 5.67
N ARG A 765 -31.52 7.40 6.45
CA ARG A 765 -31.55 8.20 7.69
C ARG A 765 -30.61 7.67 8.76
N ALA A 766 -30.50 6.35 8.92
CA ALA A 766 -29.55 5.74 9.85
C ALA A 766 -28.10 6.11 9.51
N ARG A 767 -27.73 6.02 8.22
CA ARG A 767 -26.42 6.45 7.72
C ARG A 767 -26.19 7.95 7.94
N LEU A 768 -27.20 8.78 7.71
CA LEU A 768 -27.13 10.24 7.94
C LEU A 768 -26.86 10.54 9.41
N ALA A 769 -27.53 9.84 10.34
CA ALA A 769 -27.27 9.98 11.76
C ALA A 769 -25.82 9.63 12.13
N SER A 770 -25.24 8.57 11.55
CA SER A 770 -23.84 8.21 11.76
C SER A 770 -22.87 9.32 11.28
N VAL A 771 -23.15 9.93 10.12
CA VAL A 771 -22.40 11.10 9.62
C VAL A 771 -22.51 12.28 10.60
N LEU A 772 -23.72 12.56 11.09
CA LEU A 772 -23.97 13.65 12.05
C LEU A 772 -23.28 13.43 13.40
N LEU A 773 -23.26 12.20 13.93
CA LEU A 773 -22.50 11.84 15.13
C LEU A 773 -21.00 12.03 14.92
N SER A 774 -20.48 11.65 13.75
CA SER A 774 -19.07 11.86 13.39
C SER A 774 -18.72 13.36 13.31
N ALA A 775 -19.68 14.20 12.91
CA ALA A 775 -19.56 15.66 12.92
C ALA A 775 -19.84 16.28 14.30
N GLN A 776 -19.95 15.48 15.37
CA GLN A 776 -20.30 15.90 16.73
C GLN A 776 -21.66 16.63 16.85
N ARG A 777 -22.56 16.44 15.88
CA ARG A 777 -23.91 17.02 15.84
C ARG A 777 -24.92 16.02 16.41
N ASN A 778 -24.81 15.76 17.71
CA ASN A 778 -25.54 14.69 18.40
C ASN A 778 -27.07 14.89 18.41
N GLU A 779 -27.56 16.12 18.61
CA GLU A 779 -29.01 16.41 18.61
C GLU A 779 -29.66 16.17 17.23
N PRO A 780 -29.13 16.72 16.10
CA PRO A 780 -29.59 16.36 14.77
C PRO A 780 -29.53 14.86 14.47
N ALA A 781 -28.46 14.18 14.90
CA ALA A 781 -28.34 12.73 14.71
C ALA A 781 -29.48 11.98 15.42
N LEU A 782 -29.78 12.34 16.67
CA LEU A 782 -30.87 11.73 17.43
C LEU A 782 -32.22 11.92 16.74
N ALA A 783 -32.49 13.12 16.19
CA ALA A 783 -33.73 13.39 15.47
C ALA A 783 -33.90 12.48 14.24
N GLU A 784 -32.82 12.25 13.47
CA GLU A 784 -32.83 11.34 12.33
C GLU A 784 -33.01 9.87 12.76
N LEU A 785 -32.36 9.44 13.85
CA LEU A 785 -32.54 8.11 14.41
C LEU A 785 -33.97 7.89 14.92
N GLN A 786 -34.59 8.89 15.53
CA GLN A 786 -35.98 8.81 16.00
C GLN A 786 -36.96 8.72 14.83
N ALA A 787 -36.74 9.51 13.78
CA ALA A 787 -37.54 9.43 12.56
C ALA A 787 -37.41 8.06 11.89
N ALA A 788 -36.20 7.51 11.81
CA ALA A 788 -35.93 6.18 11.28
C ALA A 788 -36.53 5.07 12.16
N MET A 789 -36.50 5.20 13.48
CA MET A 789 -37.07 4.19 14.38
C MET A 789 -38.60 4.22 14.33
N GLY A 790 -39.22 5.38 14.11
CA GLY A 790 -40.68 5.51 14.00
C GLY A 790 -41.30 4.74 12.84
N SER A 791 -40.53 4.42 11.79
CA SER A 791 -40.97 3.61 10.64
C SER A 791 -40.74 2.11 10.82
N ILE A 792 -39.99 1.67 11.84
CA ILE A 792 -39.68 0.26 12.10
C ILE A 792 -40.54 -0.27 13.25
N ARG A 793 -41.35 -1.31 12.99
CA ARG A 793 -42.15 -1.96 14.03
C ARG A 793 -41.35 -2.94 14.91
N HIS A 794 -40.39 -3.65 14.30
CA HIS A 794 -39.61 -4.71 14.95
C HIS A 794 -38.13 -4.61 14.53
N PHE A 795 -37.35 -3.74 15.15
CA PHE A 795 -35.95 -3.56 14.76
C PHE A 795 -35.10 -4.79 15.03
N GLU A 796 -35.54 -5.66 15.94
CA GLU A 796 -34.80 -6.87 16.30
C GLU A 796 -34.82 -7.92 15.17
N ALA A 797 -35.66 -7.74 14.14
CA ALA A 797 -35.90 -8.74 13.09
C ALA A 797 -34.77 -8.84 12.06
N ASP A 798 -33.98 -7.79 11.86
CA ASP A 798 -32.93 -7.73 10.83
C ASP A 798 -31.71 -6.91 11.28
N ALA A 799 -30.59 -7.08 10.58
CA ALA A 799 -29.32 -6.46 10.94
C ALA A 799 -29.37 -4.92 10.92
N SER A 800 -30.07 -4.31 9.96
CA SER A 800 -30.15 -2.85 9.83
C SER A 800 -30.94 -2.24 10.99
N GLY A 801 -32.00 -2.89 11.45
CA GLY A 801 -32.74 -2.48 12.65
C GLY A 801 -31.88 -2.56 13.92
N VAL A 802 -31.08 -3.62 14.06
CA VAL A 802 -30.16 -3.78 15.21
C VAL A 802 -29.05 -2.74 15.20
N GLU A 803 -28.45 -2.45 14.05
CA GLU A 803 -27.46 -1.38 13.89
C GLU A 803 -28.03 -0.01 14.24
N LEU A 804 -29.26 0.28 13.79
CA LEU A 804 -29.94 1.53 14.13
C LEU A 804 -30.17 1.65 15.66
N ALA A 805 -30.57 0.55 16.31
CA ALA A 805 -30.73 0.51 17.76
C ALA A 805 -29.39 0.69 18.50
N ALA A 806 -28.29 0.13 17.97
CA ALA A 806 -26.94 0.36 18.50
C ALA A 806 -26.53 1.83 18.38
N GLN A 807 -26.77 2.48 17.24
CA GLN A 807 -26.48 3.92 17.07
C GLN A 807 -27.39 4.81 17.93
N MET A 808 -28.65 4.42 18.14
CA MET A 808 -29.55 5.08 19.09
C MET A 808 -28.99 5.04 20.52
N ALA A 809 -28.51 3.88 20.95
CA ALA A 809 -27.87 3.73 22.26
C ALA A 809 -26.67 4.68 22.41
N ARG A 810 -25.80 4.72 21.39
CA ARG A 810 -24.62 5.58 21.37
C ARG A 810 -24.98 7.07 21.36
N ALA A 811 -25.91 7.50 20.51
CA ALA A 811 -26.35 8.89 20.43
C ALA A 811 -26.94 9.38 21.76
N ARG A 812 -27.76 8.55 22.42
CA ARG A 812 -28.31 8.85 23.76
C ARG A 812 -27.22 8.97 24.81
N LEU A 813 -26.25 8.06 24.82
CA LEU A 813 -25.11 8.14 25.73
C LEU A 813 -24.32 9.45 25.55
N LEU A 814 -24.03 9.83 24.30
CA LEU A 814 -23.29 11.06 23.98
C LEU A 814 -24.04 12.35 24.33
N LEU A 815 -25.37 12.31 24.42
CA LEU A 815 -26.21 13.42 24.91
C LEU A 815 -26.39 13.43 26.44
N GLY A 816 -25.81 12.46 27.15
CA GLY A 816 -25.93 12.32 28.60
C GLY A 816 -27.15 11.50 29.06
N ASP A 817 -28.00 11.03 28.15
CA ASP A 817 -29.19 10.22 28.43
C ASP A 817 -28.82 8.74 28.68
N SER A 818 -27.90 8.49 29.63
CA SER A 818 -27.30 7.17 29.86
C SER A 818 -28.33 6.07 30.16
N ARG A 819 -29.47 6.42 30.79
CA ARG A 819 -30.55 5.48 31.10
C ARG A 819 -31.25 4.95 29.85
N GLU A 820 -31.61 5.85 28.94
CA GLU A 820 -32.20 5.47 27.64
C GLU A 820 -31.16 4.76 26.77
N GLY A 821 -29.91 5.26 26.78
CA GLY A 821 -28.79 4.62 26.09
C GLY A 821 -28.60 3.16 26.52
N LEU A 822 -28.62 2.88 27.82
CA LEU A 822 -28.55 1.53 28.38
C LEU A 822 -29.72 0.64 27.90
N ALA A 823 -30.95 1.14 27.96
CA ALA A 823 -32.12 0.39 27.53
C ALA A 823 -32.07 -0.01 26.04
N TRP A 824 -31.59 0.90 25.18
CA TRP A 824 -31.35 0.60 23.77
C TRP A 824 -30.20 -0.38 23.57
N ALA A 825 -29.08 -0.21 24.28
CA ALA A 825 -27.93 -1.09 24.19
C ALA A 825 -28.27 -2.54 24.58
N GLU A 826 -29.06 -2.74 25.63
CA GLU A 826 -29.45 -4.10 26.07
C GLU A 826 -30.32 -4.81 25.03
N ARG A 827 -31.29 -4.11 24.43
CA ARG A 827 -32.14 -4.69 23.38
C ARG A 827 -31.35 -4.96 22.10
N ALA A 828 -30.48 -4.02 21.70
CA ALA A 828 -29.62 -4.17 20.53
C ALA A 828 -28.66 -5.36 20.69
N LEU A 829 -28.05 -5.53 21.88
CA LEU A 829 -27.12 -6.64 22.12
C LEU A 829 -27.81 -8.01 22.03
N VAL A 830 -29.00 -8.15 22.62
CA VAL A 830 -29.78 -9.41 22.53
C VAL A 830 -30.10 -9.75 21.08
N ALA A 831 -30.53 -8.75 20.30
CA ALA A 831 -30.85 -8.95 18.89
C ALA A 831 -29.59 -9.25 18.05
N ALA A 832 -28.48 -8.54 18.31
CA ALA A 832 -27.19 -8.77 17.64
C ALA A 832 -26.68 -10.19 17.86
N ASN A 833 -26.70 -10.69 19.10
CA ASN A 833 -26.29 -12.05 19.43
C ASN A 833 -27.18 -13.09 18.74
N ARG A 834 -28.51 -12.87 18.72
CA ARG A 834 -29.46 -13.77 18.04
C ARG A 834 -29.21 -13.85 16.54
N LEU A 835 -28.80 -12.75 15.91
CA LEU A 835 -28.53 -12.67 14.48
C LEU A 835 -27.06 -13.00 14.11
N GLY A 836 -26.21 -13.31 15.09
CA GLY A 836 -24.79 -13.59 14.85
C GLY A 836 -23.96 -12.37 14.43
N LEU A 837 -24.39 -11.15 14.78
CA LEU A 837 -23.73 -9.90 14.42
C LEU A 837 -22.60 -9.56 15.40
N ALA A 838 -21.54 -10.35 15.37
CA ALA A 838 -20.43 -10.32 16.34
C ALA A 838 -19.81 -8.92 16.52
N ASN A 839 -19.55 -8.19 15.43
CA ASN A 839 -18.97 -6.85 15.49
C ASN A 839 -19.92 -5.82 16.12
N VAL A 840 -21.21 -5.88 15.78
CA VAL A 840 -22.24 -5.00 16.37
C VAL A 840 -22.40 -5.32 17.86
N ALA A 841 -22.42 -6.59 18.24
CA ALA A 841 -22.48 -7.00 19.63
C ALA A 841 -21.29 -6.45 20.44
N THR A 842 -20.08 -6.51 19.88
CA THR A 842 -18.87 -5.95 20.51
C THR A 842 -18.97 -4.45 20.70
N ASP A 843 -19.37 -3.71 19.65
CA ASP A 843 -19.52 -2.25 19.70
C ASP A 843 -20.58 -1.81 20.73
N VAL A 844 -21.70 -2.54 20.79
CA VAL A 844 -22.77 -2.32 21.76
C VAL A 844 -22.31 -2.62 23.19
N LEU A 845 -21.46 -3.63 23.41
CA LEU A 845 -20.90 -3.91 24.74
C LEU A 845 -20.10 -2.72 25.28
N VAL A 846 -19.34 -2.01 24.43
CA VAL A 846 -18.61 -0.81 24.84
C VAL A 846 -19.57 0.29 25.28
N THR A 847 -20.62 0.53 24.49
CA THR A 847 -21.64 1.55 24.79
C THR A 847 -22.41 1.18 26.07
N ARG A 848 -22.81 -0.09 26.21
CA ARG A 848 -23.51 -0.60 27.39
C ARG A 848 -22.65 -0.48 28.64
N GLY A 849 -21.38 -0.89 28.56
CA GLY A 849 -20.45 -0.82 29.67
C GLY A 849 -20.30 0.61 30.16
N THR A 850 -20.03 1.54 29.24
CA THR A 850 -19.91 2.97 29.54
C THR A 850 -21.21 3.54 30.15
N ALA A 851 -22.39 3.19 29.62
CA ALA A 851 -23.67 3.63 30.17
C ALA A 851 -23.92 3.08 31.59
N ARG A 852 -23.60 1.80 31.85
CA ARG A 852 -23.70 1.18 33.17
C ARG A 852 -22.84 1.88 34.20
N ILE A 853 -21.59 2.19 33.85
CA ILE A 853 -20.66 2.95 34.70
C ILE A 853 -21.25 4.31 35.05
N THR A 854 -21.72 5.08 34.06
CA THR A 854 -22.33 6.42 34.30
C THR A 854 -23.56 6.34 35.22
N LEU A 855 -24.27 5.22 35.22
CA LEU A 855 -25.43 4.97 36.09
C LEU A 855 -25.07 4.37 37.46
N GLY A 856 -23.77 4.20 37.76
CA GLY A 856 -23.28 3.66 39.04
C GLY A 856 -23.28 2.13 39.12
N GLN A 857 -23.39 1.42 37.99
CA GLN A 857 -23.28 -0.05 37.88
C GLN A 857 -21.86 -0.46 37.45
N GLU A 858 -20.86 -0.02 38.22
CA GLU A 858 -19.45 -0.06 37.82
C GLU A 858 -18.92 -1.48 37.54
N GLU A 859 -19.17 -2.46 38.43
CA GLU A 859 -18.68 -3.84 38.25
C GLU A 859 -19.21 -4.48 36.94
N LEU A 860 -20.50 -4.27 36.64
CA LEU A 860 -21.11 -4.77 35.41
C LEU A 860 -20.55 -4.07 34.18
N GLY A 861 -20.30 -2.76 34.26
CA GLY A 861 -19.74 -2.02 33.15
C GLY A 861 -18.27 -2.36 32.88
N LEU A 862 -17.46 -2.56 33.92
CA LEU A 862 -16.09 -3.07 33.80
C LEU A 862 -16.07 -4.48 33.17
N SER A 863 -17.00 -5.35 33.55
CA SER A 863 -17.14 -6.68 32.94
C SER A 863 -17.48 -6.60 31.46
N ASP A 864 -18.38 -5.69 31.07
CA ASP A 864 -18.76 -5.47 29.66
C ASP A 864 -17.56 -4.99 28.82
N LEU A 865 -16.79 -4.03 29.34
CA LEU A 865 -15.60 -3.49 28.64
C LEU A 865 -14.50 -4.54 28.49
N ARG A 866 -14.23 -5.36 29.51
CA ARG A 866 -13.26 -6.46 29.42
C ARG A 866 -13.71 -7.53 28.42
N THR A 867 -15.01 -7.83 28.38
CA THR A 867 -15.58 -8.76 27.40
C THR A 867 -15.45 -8.22 25.98
N ALA A 868 -15.69 -6.92 25.79
CA ALA A 868 -15.52 -6.27 24.48
C ALA A 868 -14.06 -6.33 24.00
N ILE A 869 -13.07 -6.15 24.88
CA ILE A 869 -11.64 -6.28 24.56
C ILE A 869 -11.32 -7.71 24.11
N ALA A 870 -11.71 -8.72 24.90
CA ALA A 870 -11.41 -10.12 24.58
C ALA A 870 -12.03 -10.53 23.23
N HIS A 871 -13.28 -10.17 23.00
CA HIS A 871 -13.97 -10.50 21.76
C HIS A 871 -13.39 -9.72 20.56
N ALA A 872 -12.99 -8.45 20.74
CA ALA A 872 -12.31 -7.68 19.69
C ALA A 872 -10.96 -8.29 19.30
N GLN A 873 -10.22 -8.86 20.26
CA GLN A 873 -8.97 -9.57 20.01
C GLN A 873 -9.19 -10.86 19.22
N GLU A 874 -10.24 -11.61 19.56
CA GLU A 874 -10.62 -12.84 18.86
C GLU A 874 -11.05 -12.57 17.41
N THR A 875 -11.77 -11.47 17.16
CA THR A 875 -12.24 -11.09 15.82
C THR A 875 -11.27 -10.21 15.04
N GLY A 876 -10.17 -9.76 15.66
CA GLY A 876 -9.20 -8.85 15.05
C GLY A 876 -9.73 -7.41 14.83
N ALA A 877 -10.72 -6.98 15.61
CA ALA A 877 -11.33 -5.65 15.52
C ALA A 877 -10.53 -4.59 16.31
N LEU A 878 -9.35 -4.21 15.79
CA LEU A 878 -8.37 -3.37 16.48
C LEU A 878 -8.93 -2.04 17.00
N HIS A 879 -9.69 -1.30 16.19
CA HIS A 879 -10.27 -0.03 16.63
C HIS A 879 -11.26 -0.20 17.80
N THR A 880 -12.05 -1.28 17.78
CA THR A 880 -12.97 -1.60 18.88
C THR A 880 -12.18 -1.98 20.13
N GLU A 881 -11.08 -2.72 20.00
CA GLU A 881 -10.19 -3.04 21.11
C GLU A 881 -9.60 -1.76 21.73
N LEU A 882 -8.98 -0.90 20.92
CA LEU A 882 -8.35 0.34 21.40
C LEU A 882 -9.36 1.28 22.06
N ARG A 883 -10.54 1.43 21.48
CA ARG A 883 -11.63 2.22 22.09
C ARG A 883 -12.11 1.61 23.42
N SER A 884 -12.22 0.27 23.48
CA SER A 884 -12.62 -0.43 24.71
C SER A 884 -11.56 -0.25 25.80
N ARG A 885 -10.27 -0.31 25.47
CA ARG A 885 -9.15 -0.05 26.38
C ARG A 885 -9.14 1.38 26.88
N ASN A 886 -9.36 2.35 26.00
CA ASN A 886 -9.49 3.76 26.38
C ASN A 886 -10.61 3.96 27.41
N ASN A 887 -11.82 3.45 27.13
CA ASN A 887 -12.96 3.58 28.04
C ASN A 887 -12.75 2.80 29.34
N LEU A 888 -12.10 1.63 29.28
CA LEU A 888 -11.78 0.82 30.46
C LEU A 888 -10.77 1.53 31.36
N ALA A 889 -9.67 2.03 30.80
CA ALA A 889 -8.66 2.77 31.53
C ALA A 889 -9.27 4.00 32.21
N TRP A 890 -10.08 4.77 31.48
CA TRP A 890 -10.73 5.96 32.03
C TRP A 890 -11.65 5.63 33.21
N THR A 891 -12.37 4.50 33.13
CA THR A 891 -13.22 4.03 34.23
C THR A 891 -12.41 3.57 35.44
N LEU A 892 -11.32 2.85 35.20
CA LEU A 892 -10.45 2.34 36.25
C LEU A 892 -9.78 3.47 37.03
N MET A 893 -9.72 4.71 36.53
CA MET A 893 -9.14 5.84 37.28
C MET A 893 -9.79 6.04 38.65
N ALA A 894 -11.09 5.80 38.80
CA ALA A 894 -11.76 5.98 40.09
C ALA A 894 -11.54 4.79 41.05
N ASP A 895 -11.26 3.59 40.52
CA ASP A 895 -11.07 2.36 41.28
C ASP A 895 -9.60 2.04 41.54
N ASP A 896 -8.83 1.92 40.47
CA ASP A 896 -7.45 1.45 40.43
C ASP A 896 -6.65 2.22 39.35
N PRO A 897 -6.14 3.43 39.69
CA PRO A 897 -5.30 4.23 38.79
C PRO A 897 -4.09 3.49 38.21
N ARG A 898 -3.54 2.51 38.92
CA ARG A 898 -2.42 1.69 38.42
C ARG A 898 -2.88 0.75 37.31
N ALA A 899 -3.99 0.04 37.52
CA ALA A 899 -4.59 -0.78 36.46
C ALA A 899 -5.08 0.06 35.27
N ALA A 900 -5.55 1.29 35.52
CA ALA A 900 -5.88 2.26 34.46
C ALA A 900 -4.65 2.61 33.60
N MET A 901 -3.53 2.95 34.24
CA MET A 901 -2.26 3.25 33.57
C MET A 901 -1.79 2.06 32.73
N GLU A 902 -1.77 0.85 33.28
CA GLU A 902 -1.34 -0.36 32.57
C GLU A 902 -2.24 -0.67 31.36
N THR A 903 -3.56 -0.49 31.51
CA THR A 903 -4.53 -0.68 30.41
C THR A 903 -4.29 0.31 29.28
N ALA A 904 -4.08 1.59 29.62
CA ALA A 904 -3.80 2.65 28.65
C ALA A 904 -2.43 2.46 27.99
N ARG A 905 -1.39 2.06 28.73
CA ARG A 905 -0.05 1.74 28.21
C ARG A 905 -0.07 0.63 27.19
N HIS A 906 -0.76 -0.48 27.49
CA HIS A 906 -0.91 -1.56 26.52
C HIS A 906 -1.61 -1.06 25.25
N GLY A 907 -2.66 -0.24 25.40
CA GLY A 907 -3.33 0.39 24.26
C GLY A 907 -2.38 1.29 23.46
N LEU A 908 -1.56 2.10 24.13
CA LEU A 908 -0.56 2.97 23.51
C LEU A 908 0.51 2.16 22.76
N GLU A 909 1.02 1.08 23.36
CA GLU A 909 1.98 0.19 22.72
C GLU A 909 1.40 -0.42 21.45
N LEU A 910 0.16 -0.93 21.53
CA LEU A 910 -0.54 -1.49 20.37
C LEU A 910 -0.78 -0.43 19.29
N ALA A 911 -1.31 0.74 19.66
CA ALA A 911 -1.54 1.84 18.72
C ALA A 911 -0.23 2.32 18.07
N THR A 912 0.86 2.42 18.84
CA THR A 912 2.20 2.80 18.35
C THR A 912 2.76 1.74 17.40
N GLN A 913 2.65 0.46 17.75
CA GLN A 913 3.10 -0.65 16.89
C GLN A 913 2.37 -0.70 15.57
N MET A 914 1.13 -0.20 15.54
CA MET A 914 0.26 -0.11 14.37
C MET A 914 0.29 1.27 13.71
N GLY A 915 1.10 2.23 14.21
CA GLY A 915 1.18 3.59 13.69
C GLY A 915 -0.14 4.39 13.71
N LEU A 916 -1.06 4.04 14.62
CA LEU A 916 -2.32 4.74 14.84
C LEU A 916 -2.08 6.01 15.67
N GLY A 917 -1.53 7.05 15.04
CA GLY A 917 -1.02 8.25 15.73
C GLY A 917 -2.03 8.91 16.68
N ASP A 918 -3.22 9.26 16.20
CA ASP A 918 -4.22 9.96 17.02
C ASP A 918 -4.70 9.12 18.21
N VAL A 919 -4.89 7.81 17.99
CA VAL A 919 -5.33 6.88 19.04
C VAL A 919 -4.20 6.64 20.05
N ALA A 920 -2.96 6.55 19.58
CA ALA A 920 -1.79 6.44 20.44
C ALA A 920 -1.69 7.66 21.36
N VAL A 921 -1.89 8.86 20.84
CA VAL A 921 -1.82 10.10 21.64
C VAL A 921 -2.94 10.17 22.68
N GLN A 922 -4.16 9.75 22.35
CA GLN A 922 -5.26 9.65 23.32
C GLN A 922 -4.95 8.68 24.46
N LEU A 923 -4.40 7.50 24.12
CA LEU A 923 -4.02 6.50 25.12
C LEU A 923 -2.79 6.95 25.94
N ALA A 924 -1.87 7.70 25.33
CA ALA A 924 -0.74 8.29 26.02
C ALA A 924 -1.16 9.35 27.03
N ASP A 925 -2.08 10.25 26.66
CA ASP A 925 -2.63 11.24 27.60
C ASP A 925 -3.19 10.58 28.85
N LEU A 926 -4.05 9.58 28.66
CA LEU A 926 -4.67 8.84 29.75
C LEU A 926 -3.64 8.08 30.60
N ALA A 927 -2.65 7.46 29.97
CA ALA A 927 -1.57 6.76 30.65
C ALA A 927 -0.66 7.72 31.44
N CYS A 928 -0.34 8.89 30.89
CA CYS A 928 0.48 9.90 31.57
C CYS A 928 -0.27 10.53 32.75
N THR A 929 -1.56 10.83 32.58
CA THR A 929 -2.42 11.37 33.65
C THR A 929 -2.48 10.39 34.83
N THR A 930 -2.65 9.10 34.57
CA THR A 930 -2.72 8.06 35.61
C THR A 930 -1.35 7.73 36.21
N ALA A 931 -0.25 7.90 35.46
CA ALA A 931 1.11 7.75 35.94
C ALA A 931 1.47 8.73 37.06
N ILE A 932 0.81 9.90 37.13
CA ILE A 932 1.01 10.88 38.21
C ILE A 932 0.72 10.24 39.58
N GLU A 933 -0.44 9.59 39.73
CA GLU A 933 -0.86 8.94 40.98
C GLU A 933 -0.10 7.63 41.23
N ALA A 934 0.21 6.87 40.17
CA ALA A 934 0.95 5.61 40.27
C ALA A 934 2.46 5.80 40.56
N GLY A 935 2.97 7.01 40.34
CA GLY A 935 4.37 7.39 40.61
C GLY A 935 5.36 7.07 39.50
N ASP A 936 4.92 6.70 38.29
CA ASP A 936 5.80 6.35 37.16
C ASP A 936 6.15 7.58 36.29
N TRP A 937 6.69 8.61 36.96
CA TRP A 937 6.89 9.94 36.37
C TRP A 937 7.98 9.99 35.30
N ALA A 938 9.03 9.19 35.45
CA ALA A 938 10.11 9.10 34.47
C ALA A 938 9.59 8.58 33.14
N TRP A 939 8.84 7.47 33.17
CA TRP A 939 8.20 6.90 31.99
C TRP A 939 7.24 7.89 31.32
N ALA A 940 6.42 8.61 32.09
CA ALA A 940 5.47 9.57 31.54
C ALA A 940 6.19 10.73 30.82
N LEU A 941 7.23 11.32 31.43
CA LEU A 941 8.00 12.40 30.81
C LEU A 941 8.77 11.94 29.55
N GLU A 942 9.37 10.75 29.59
CA GLU A 942 10.02 10.15 28.41
C GLU A 942 9.03 9.93 27.27
N THR A 943 7.84 9.38 27.58
CA THR A 943 6.77 9.14 26.60
C THR A 943 6.27 10.44 25.98
N ILE A 944 6.06 11.49 26.79
CA ILE A 944 5.63 12.80 26.31
C ILE A 944 6.68 13.39 25.36
N ALA A 945 7.96 13.38 25.74
CA ALA A 945 9.04 13.88 24.91
C ALA A 945 9.13 13.11 23.57
N GLU A 946 9.01 11.79 23.59
CA GLU A 946 8.99 10.97 22.38
C GLU A 946 7.83 11.29 21.44
N LEU A 947 6.64 11.60 21.98
CA LEU A 947 5.47 11.94 21.18
C LEU A 947 5.57 13.36 20.61
N GLU A 948 6.13 14.30 21.36
CA GLU A 948 6.41 15.66 20.87
C GLU A 948 7.41 15.64 19.72
N GLU A 949 8.47 14.83 19.81
CA GLU A 949 9.42 14.61 18.72
C GLU A 949 8.79 14.01 17.45
N ARG A 950 7.69 13.25 17.58
CA ARG A 950 6.95 12.66 16.45
C ARG A 950 6.04 13.65 15.73
N GLY A 951 5.84 14.85 16.28
CA GLY A 951 4.96 15.86 15.70
C GLY A 951 3.49 15.59 15.99
N VAL A 952 3.05 15.93 17.21
CA VAL A 952 1.64 15.92 17.62
C VAL A 952 0.92 17.25 17.33
N SER A 953 -0.39 17.17 17.13
CA SER A 953 -1.23 18.36 16.92
C SER A 953 -1.12 19.33 18.10
N GLU A 954 -1.37 20.61 17.87
CA GLU A 954 -1.32 21.63 18.93
C GLU A 954 -2.27 21.31 20.09
N ALA A 955 -3.48 20.84 19.80
CA ALA A 955 -4.44 20.44 20.83
C ALA A 955 -3.89 19.32 21.73
N TYR A 956 -3.25 18.31 21.14
CA TYR A 956 -2.66 17.22 21.92
C TYR A 956 -1.38 17.64 22.66
N ARG A 957 -0.58 18.57 22.12
CA ARG A 957 0.56 19.14 22.84
C ARG A 957 0.13 19.82 24.12
N ILE A 958 -0.96 20.59 24.09
CA ILE A 958 -1.52 21.24 25.28
C ILE A 958 -1.85 20.18 26.32
N VAL A 959 -2.58 19.13 25.92
CA VAL A 959 -3.02 18.04 26.82
C VAL A 959 -1.84 17.32 27.47
N LEU A 960 -0.87 16.84 26.69
CA LEU A 960 0.33 16.18 27.21
C LEU A 960 1.15 17.11 28.13
N SER A 961 1.24 18.40 27.78
CA SER A 961 1.91 19.41 28.60
C SER A 961 1.25 19.61 29.96
N THR A 962 -0.06 19.36 30.13
CA THR A 962 -0.72 19.43 31.45
C THR A 962 -0.22 18.36 32.41
N SER A 963 -0.01 17.13 31.93
CA SER A 963 0.56 16.04 32.70
C SER A 963 2.03 16.33 33.03
N ALA A 964 2.83 16.75 32.05
CA ALA A 964 4.23 17.11 32.26
C ALA A 964 4.38 18.23 33.30
N ALA A 965 3.59 19.31 33.19
CA ALA A 965 3.63 20.43 34.12
C ALA A 965 3.29 20.01 35.56
N THR A 966 2.33 19.11 35.73
CA THR A 966 1.97 18.57 37.05
C THR A 966 3.13 17.77 37.65
N ILE A 967 3.78 16.91 36.86
CA ILE A 967 4.94 16.13 37.28
C ILE A 967 6.11 17.05 37.65
N HIS A 968 6.44 18.03 36.81
CA HIS A 968 7.50 19.01 37.07
C HIS A 968 7.24 19.81 38.36
N ALA A 969 5.98 20.20 38.61
CA ALA A 969 5.61 20.88 39.84
C ALA A 969 5.87 19.99 41.06
N LEU A 970 5.41 18.73 41.02
CA LEU A 970 5.60 17.78 42.12
C LEU A 970 7.07 17.46 42.38
N ARG A 971 7.90 17.38 41.32
CA ARG A 971 9.36 17.23 41.42
C ARG A 971 10.09 18.46 41.95
N GLY A 972 9.43 19.62 41.99
CA GLY A 972 10.08 20.89 42.36
C GLY A 972 11.00 21.45 41.28
N ASP A 973 10.79 21.06 40.01
CA ASP A 973 11.57 21.55 38.88
C ASP A 973 11.32 23.06 38.66
N PRO A 974 12.32 23.81 38.15
CA PRO A 974 12.13 25.23 37.86
C PRO A 974 11.15 25.43 36.71
N SER A 975 10.23 26.38 36.86
CA SER A 975 9.27 26.78 35.82
C SER A 975 8.40 25.64 35.27
N PRO A 976 7.62 24.93 36.12
CA PRO A 976 6.84 23.77 35.70
C PRO A 976 5.80 24.06 34.61
N MET A 977 5.40 25.31 34.44
CA MET A 977 4.42 25.75 33.44
C MET A 977 5.03 26.19 32.10
N ALA A 978 6.36 26.17 31.93
CA ALA A 978 7.04 26.80 30.79
C ALA A 978 6.51 26.35 29.41
N ALA A 979 6.20 25.05 29.26
CA ALA A 979 5.61 24.52 28.02
C ALA A 979 4.19 25.07 27.78
N LEU A 980 3.36 25.11 28.83
CA LEU A 980 1.98 25.59 28.75
C LEU A 980 1.88 27.11 28.54
N ASP A 981 2.81 27.87 29.13
CA ASP A 981 2.88 29.33 28.97
C ASP A 981 3.10 29.74 27.50
N SER A 982 3.70 28.86 26.69
CA SER A 982 3.90 29.11 25.25
C SER A 982 2.61 29.04 24.42
N PHE A 983 1.53 28.46 24.96
CA PHE A 983 0.22 28.33 24.32
C PHE A 983 -0.79 29.41 24.76
N GLU A 984 -0.37 30.41 25.56
CA GLU A 984 -1.25 31.51 25.94
C GLU A 984 -1.31 32.62 24.86
N PRO A 985 -2.51 33.12 24.51
CA PRO A 985 -3.83 32.71 25.00
C PRO A 985 -4.32 31.40 24.36
N ILE A 986 -5.01 30.57 25.15
CA ILE A 986 -5.60 29.31 24.67
C ILE A 986 -6.52 29.58 23.47
N PRO A 987 -6.41 28.83 22.36
CA PRO A 987 -7.24 29.03 21.18
C PRO A 987 -8.74 28.99 21.47
N ALA A 988 -9.51 29.88 20.84
CA ALA A 988 -10.97 29.88 20.93
C ALA A 988 -11.56 28.58 20.35
N GLY A 989 -12.47 27.94 21.10
CA GLY A 989 -13.06 26.65 20.71
C GLY A 989 -12.31 25.42 21.25
N THR A 990 -11.27 25.60 22.06
CA THR A 990 -10.59 24.50 22.78
C THR A 990 -11.58 23.74 23.68
N ASP A 991 -11.47 22.41 23.69
CA ASP A 991 -12.34 21.52 24.46
C ASP A 991 -12.30 21.85 25.96
N ARG A 992 -13.47 21.78 26.63
CA ARG A 992 -13.61 22.09 28.07
C ARG A 992 -12.80 21.15 28.96
N GLN A 993 -12.57 19.91 28.54
CA GLN A 993 -11.73 18.97 29.28
C GLN A 993 -10.25 19.39 29.26
N VAL A 994 -9.77 19.92 28.12
CA VAL A 994 -8.40 20.45 28.00
C VAL A 994 -8.21 21.66 28.92
N VAL A 995 -9.21 22.56 28.96
CA VAL A 995 -9.21 23.69 29.88
C VAL A 995 -9.22 23.22 31.34
N SER A 996 -9.98 22.19 31.68
CA SER A 996 -9.96 21.58 33.02
C SER A 996 -8.57 21.05 33.39
N GLY A 997 -7.92 20.30 32.49
CA GLY A 997 -6.56 19.78 32.70
C GLY A 997 -5.54 20.89 32.98
N LEU A 998 -5.60 22.00 32.23
CA LEU A 998 -4.74 23.16 32.46
C LEU A 998 -4.97 23.79 33.84
N LEU A 999 -6.24 23.96 34.25
CA LEU A 999 -6.58 24.48 35.57
C LEU A 999 -6.09 23.56 36.69
N GLN A 1000 -6.13 22.25 36.50
CA GLN A 1000 -5.58 21.27 37.44
C GLN A 1000 -4.06 21.36 37.54
N ALA A 1001 -3.34 21.46 36.41
CA ALA A 1001 -1.88 21.65 36.41
C ALA A 1001 -1.47 22.93 37.18
N ARG A 1002 -2.21 24.03 36.98
CA ARG A 1002 -2.02 25.28 37.74
C ARG A 1002 -2.32 25.11 39.22
N ALA A 1003 -3.37 24.35 39.57
CA ALA A 1003 -3.71 24.08 40.95
C ALA A 1003 -2.60 23.27 41.65
N TRP A 1004 -1.98 22.30 40.96
CA TRP A 1004 -0.81 21.58 41.48
C TRP A 1004 0.41 22.50 41.69
N CYS A 1005 0.70 23.39 40.74
CA CYS A 1005 1.75 24.40 40.90
C CYS A 1005 1.49 25.30 42.12
N ALA A 1006 0.25 25.77 42.28
CA ALA A 1006 -0.14 26.59 43.43
C ALA A 1006 -0.05 25.82 44.76
N LEU A 1007 -0.31 24.51 44.75
CA LEU A 1007 -0.21 23.64 45.93
C LEU A 1007 1.23 23.53 46.42
N VAL A 1008 2.16 23.26 45.50
CA VAL A 1008 3.61 23.20 45.77
C VAL A 1008 4.16 24.56 46.22
N ALA A 1009 3.63 25.66 45.68
CA ALA A 1009 3.96 27.02 46.12
C ALA A 1009 3.33 27.40 47.49
N GLY A 1010 2.50 26.54 48.09
CA GLY A 1010 1.83 26.80 49.36
C GLY A 1010 0.67 27.79 49.30
N ASN A 1011 0.15 28.12 48.10
CA ASN A 1011 -0.95 29.06 47.91
C ASN A 1011 -2.30 28.35 47.86
N PHE A 1012 -2.75 27.81 48.99
CA PHE A 1012 -3.95 26.96 49.06
C PHE A 1012 -5.26 27.67 48.69
N GLY A 1013 -5.35 28.99 48.86
CA GLY A 1013 -6.53 29.75 48.40
C GLY A 1013 -6.65 29.73 46.88
N GLU A 1014 -5.52 29.81 46.18
CA GLU A 1014 -5.49 29.72 44.72
C GLU A 1014 -5.74 28.28 44.24
N VAL A 1015 -5.22 27.27 44.95
CA VAL A 1015 -5.55 25.85 44.68
C VAL A 1015 -7.06 25.63 44.74
N GLN A 1016 -7.72 26.10 45.81
CA GLN A 1016 -9.17 25.98 45.96
C GLN A 1016 -9.90 26.61 44.78
N ARG A 1017 -9.57 27.86 44.42
CA ARG A 1017 -10.21 28.59 43.33
C ARG A 1017 -10.04 27.89 41.98
N LEU A 1018 -8.82 27.49 41.63
CA LEU A 1018 -8.50 26.85 40.35
C LEU A 1018 -9.14 25.46 40.24
N ALA A 1019 -9.05 24.66 41.31
CA ALA A 1019 -9.63 23.32 41.33
C ALA A 1019 -11.17 23.37 41.29
N GLU A 1020 -11.81 24.35 41.94
CA GLU A 1020 -13.26 24.57 41.81
C GLU A 1020 -13.67 24.99 40.39
N GLN A 1021 -12.85 25.79 39.68
CA GLN A 1021 -13.10 26.12 38.28
C GLN A 1021 -12.92 24.90 37.35
N ALA A 1022 -11.92 24.05 37.61
CA ALA A 1022 -11.67 22.85 36.81
C ALA A 1022 -12.86 21.88 36.80
N VAL A 1023 -13.64 21.85 37.89
CA VAL A 1023 -14.88 21.05 37.98
C VAL A 1023 -15.86 21.37 36.84
N GLU A 1024 -15.99 22.64 36.43
CA GLU A 1024 -16.95 23.05 35.40
C GLU A 1024 -16.62 22.51 34.00
N GLY A 1025 -15.37 22.07 33.78
CA GLY A 1025 -14.90 21.45 32.55
C GLY A 1025 -14.75 19.93 32.61
N SER A 1026 -14.99 19.30 33.77
CA SER A 1026 -14.75 17.86 33.99
C SER A 1026 -16.03 17.04 33.79
N ILE A 1027 -15.91 15.83 33.23
CA ILE A 1027 -17.05 14.91 32.98
C ILE A 1027 -16.80 13.54 33.61
N GLY A 1028 -17.88 12.85 34.01
CA GLY A 1028 -17.86 11.55 34.71
C GLY A 1028 -16.69 11.37 35.68
N ALA A 1029 -15.90 10.29 35.58
CA ALA A 1029 -14.86 9.88 36.55
C ALA A 1029 -13.85 11.00 36.89
N ASP A 1030 -13.55 11.88 35.93
CA ASP A 1030 -12.63 13.00 36.12
C ASP A 1030 -13.15 14.09 37.05
N GLN A 1031 -14.43 14.09 37.42
CA GLN A 1031 -14.98 15.08 38.35
C GLN A 1031 -14.51 14.89 39.80
N ALA A 1032 -14.06 13.69 40.19
CA ALA A 1032 -13.64 13.43 41.57
C ALA A 1032 -12.32 14.15 41.91
N TYR A 1033 -11.33 14.08 41.02
CA TYR A 1033 -9.97 14.61 41.26
C TYR A 1033 -9.90 16.12 41.58
N PRO A 1034 -10.47 17.04 40.76
CA PRO A 1034 -10.45 18.46 41.10
C PRO A 1034 -11.26 18.76 42.37
N ARG A 1035 -12.29 17.98 42.70
CA ARG A 1035 -13.03 18.13 43.97
C ARG A 1035 -12.21 17.68 45.17
N ILE A 1036 -11.49 16.57 45.05
CA ILE A 1036 -10.58 16.08 46.09
C ILE A 1036 -9.51 17.15 46.36
N LEU A 1037 -8.91 17.71 45.30
CA LEU A 1037 -7.88 18.75 45.41
C LEU A 1037 -8.43 20.05 46.04
N ALA A 1038 -9.60 20.52 45.62
CA ALA A 1038 -10.25 21.71 46.20
C ALA A 1038 -10.62 21.52 47.69
N THR A 1039 -11.11 20.32 48.04
CA THR A 1039 -11.48 19.99 49.42
C THR A 1039 -10.25 19.85 50.31
N ARG A 1040 -9.15 19.28 49.81
CA ARG A 1040 -7.86 19.25 50.49
C ARG A 1040 -7.30 20.66 50.71
N ALA A 1041 -7.37 21.52 49.71
CA ALA A 1041 -6.95 22.91 49.87
C ALA A 1041 -7.75 23.63 50.98
N SER A 1042 -9.06 23.41 51.04
CA SER A 1042 -9.93 23.91 52.10
C SER A 1042 -9.54 23.35 53.49
N LEU A 1043 -9.18 22.07 53.56
CA LEU A 1043 -8.67 21.42 54.76
C LEU A 1043 -7.39 22.08 55.25
N TRP A 1044 -6.46 22.38 54.33
CA TRP A 1044 -5.17 22.99 54.65
C TRP A 1044 -5.24 24.47 55.00
N LEU A 1045 -6.33 25.14 54.61
CA LEU A 1045 -6.73 26.47 55.07
C LEU A 1045 -7.42 26.45 56.45
N GLY A 1046 -7.86 25.28 56.92
CA GLY A 1046 -8.64 25.12 58.15
C GLY A 1046 -10.11 25.58 58.01
N ASP A 1047 -10.61 25.72 56.78
CA ASP A 1047 -12.01 26.11 56.55
C ASP A 1047 -12.93 24.88 56.66
N ARG A 1048 -13.34 24.60 57.90
CA ARG A 1048 -14.24 23.49 58.24
C ARG A 1048 -15.54 23.50 57.43
N ALA A 1049 -16.10 24.68 57.15
CA ALA A 1049 -17.36 24.78 56.40
C ALA A 1049 -17.17 24.42 54.93
N ALA A 1050 -16.09 24.91 54.31
CA ALA A 1050 -15.74 24.55 52.94
C ALA A 1050 -15.38 23.07 52.80
N VAL A 1051 -14.67 22.47 53.77
CA VAL A 1051 -14.40 21.01 53.78
C VAL A 1051 -15.68 20.19 53.83
N ALA A 1052 -16.60 20.52 54.74
CA ALA A 1052 -17.88 19.82 54.85
C ALA A 1052 -18.72 19.95 53.56
N ALA A 1053 -18.72 21.13 52.93
CA ALA A 1053 -19.40 21.34 51.65
C ALA A 1053 -18.72 20.59 50.49
N GLY A 1054 -17.39 20.52 50.48
CA GLY A 1054 -16.60 19.75 49.52
C GLY A 1054 -16.88 18.25 49.61
N LEU A 1055 -16.85 17.69 50.83
CA LEU A 1055 -17.20 16.30 51.11
C LEU A 1055 -18.65 15.98 50.71
N ALA A 1056 -19.62 16.82 51.06
CA ALA A 1056 -21.00 16.61 50.65
C ALA A 1056 -21.15 16.59 49.12
N ARG A 1057 -20.38 17.41 48.39
CA ARG A 1057 -20.34 17.40 46.91
C ARG A 1057 -19.64 16.15 46.37
N LEU A 1058 -18.58 15.66 47.02
CA LEU A 1058 -17.85 14.45 46.63
C LEU A 1058 -18.69 13.19 46.86
N ASP A 1059 -19.31 13.06 48.05
CA ASP A 1059 -20.15 11.93 48.42
C ASP A 1059 -21.47 11.89 47.62
N ALA A 1060 -21.90 13.03 47.08
CA ALA A 1060 -23.03 13.10 46.15
C ALA A 1060 -22.67 12.63 44.73
N LEU A 1061 -21.39 12.42 44.40
CA LEU A 1061 -21.02 11.80 43.14
C LEU A 1061 -21.44 10.33 43.14
N ASN A 1062 -22.00 9.87 42.03
CA ASN A 1062 -22.37 8.46 41.86
C ASN A 1062 -21.17 7.59 41.42
N GLN A 1063 -19.97 7.88 41.95
CA GLN A 1063 -18.71 7.17 41.65
C GLN A 1063 -18.26 6.37 42.86
N ARG A 1064 -17.94 5.10 42.65
CA ARG A 1064 -17.75 4.10 43.71
C ARG A 1064 -16.53 3.22 43.48
N GLY A 1065 -15.37 3.83 43.20
CA GLY A 1065 -14.11 3.10 43.13
C GLY A 1065 -13.31 3.11 44.44
N ARG A 1066 -12.43 2.11 44.61
CA ARG A 1066 -11.55 1.99 45.80
C ARG A 1066 -10.68 3.23 46.01
N ALA A 1067 -10.10 3.83 44.96
CA ALA A 1067 -9.30 5.04 45.08
C ALA A 1067 -10.13 6.27 45.54
N VAL A 1068 -11.30 6.51 44.93
CA VAL A 1068 -12.20 7.60 45.37
C VAL A 1068 -12.68 7.38 46.81
N ALA A 1069 -12.98 6.14 47.20
CA ALA A 1069 -13.36 5.81 48.57
C ALA A 1069 -12.22 6.10 49.57
N ALA A 1070 -10.98 5.75 49.24
CA ALA A 1070 -9.81 6.08 50.06
C ALA A 1070 -9.60 7.60 50.18
N ALA A 1071 -9.83 8.36 49.10
CA ALA A 1071 -9.77 9.82 49.12
C ALA A 1071 -10.88 10.46 49.98
N SER A 1072 -12.12 9.99 49.84
CA SER A 1072 -13.23 10.44 50.70
C SER A 1072 -12.95 10.12 52.17
N MET A 1073 -12.47 8.91 52.49
CA MET A 1073 -12.05 8.55 53.85
C MET A 1073 -10.95 9.47 54.40
N THR A 1074 -9.95 9.81 53.58
CA THR A 1074 -8.86 10.74 53.95
C THR A 1074 -9.43 12.12 54.33
N LEU A 1075 -10.33 12.66 53.51
CA LEU A 1075 -10.92 13.98 53.73
C LEU A 1075 -11.90 14.00 54.92
N HIS A 1076 -12.67 12.92 55.14
CA HIS A 1076 -13.51 12.74 56.34
C HIS A 1076 -12.67 12.67 57.61
N ALA A 1077 -11.51 12.01 57.59
CA ALA A 1077 -10.56 12.03 58.70
C ALA A 1077 -10.07 13.46 59.00
N GLY A 1078 -9.80 14.25 57.96
CA GLY A 1078 -9.44 15.66 58.09
C GLY A 1078 -10.54 16.54 58.68
N LEU A 1079 -11.80 16.34 58.25
CA LEU A 1079 -12.94 17.04 58.84
C LEU A 1079 -13.11 16.68 60.32
N ALA A 1080 -13.00 15.40 60.67
CA ALA A 1080 -13.02 14.93 62.05
C ALA A 1080 -11.91 15.56 62.89
N ALA A 1081 -10.70 15.71 62.33
CA ALA A 1081 -9.59 16.37 63.00
C ALA A 1081 -9.87 17.87 63.26
N LEU A 1082 -10.44 18.59 62.29
CA LEU A 1082 -10.85 20.00 62.47
C LEU A 1082 -11.96 20.16 63.53
N ASP A 1083 -12.83 19.16 63.66
CA ASP A 1083 -13.88 19.11 64.68
C ASP A 1083 -13.35 18.66 66.07
N GLY A 1084 -12.07 18.31 66.18
CA GLY A 1084 -11.45 17.81 67.42
C GLY A 1084 -11.95 16.41 67.84
N ASN A 1085 -12.43 15.62 66.89
CA ASN A 1085 -12.97 14.29 67.13
C ASN A 1085 -11.82 13.27 67.31
N PRO A 1086 -11.78 12.51 68.43
CA PRO A 1086 -10.74 11.50 68.67
C PRO A 1086 -10.70 10.37 67.63
N GLU A 1087 -11.78 10.14 66.88
CA GLU A 1087 -11.83 9.16 65.79
C GLU A 1087 -11.03 9.56 64.55
N ALA A 1088 -10.52 10.80 64.48
CA ALA A 1088 -9.75 11.28 63.33
C ALA A 1088 -8.49 10.46 63.06
N GLU A 1089 -7.71 10.11 64.09
CA GLU A 1089 -6.47 9.33 63.93
C GLU A 1089 -6.73 7.89 63.43
N PRO A 1090 -7.67 7.11 64.03
CA PRO A 1090 -8.10 5.84 63.45
C PRO A 1090 -8.58 5.92 62.00
N LEU A 1091 -9.30 6.99 61.63
CA LEU A 1091 -9.78 7.19 60.26
C LEU A 1091 -8.62 7.43 59.27
N TYR A 1092 -7.64 8.27 59.63
CA TYR A 1092 -6.43 8.45 58.81
C TYR A 1092 -5.66 7.14 58.64
N ARG A 1093 -5.50 6.35 59.71
CA ARG A 1093 -4.82 5.06 59.63
C ARG A 1093 -5.49 4.09 58.66
N ARG A 1094 -6.83 4.05 58.66
CA ARG A 1094 -7.62 3.24 57.71
C ARG A 1094 -7.50 3.77 56.28
N ALA A 1095 -7.49 5.09 56.09
CA ALA A 1095 -7.31 5.70 54.77
C ALA A 1095 -5.91 5.41 54.21
N ALA A 1096 -4.86 5.56 55.02
CA ALA A 1096 -3.49 5.22 54.64
C ALA A 1096 -3.35 3.74 54.26
N GLU A 1097 -3.97 2.82 55.00
CA GLU A 1097 -3.96 1.39 54.66
C GLU A 1097 -4.68 1.09 53.33
N ALA A 1098 -5.77 1.79 53.04
CA ALA A 1098 -6.44 1.69 51.75
C ALA A 1098 -5.52 2.13 50.60
N TRP A 1099 -4.77 3.23 50.79
CA TRP A 1099 -3.79 3.69 49.79
C TRP A 1099 -2.61 2.73 49.62
N ARG A 1100 -2.12 2.10 50.71
CA ARG A 1100 -1.08 1.06 50.64
C ARG A 1100 -1.57 -0.17 49.86
N THR A 1101 -2.81 -0.57 50.06
CA THR A 1101 -3.41 -1.72 49.35
C THR A 1101 -3.51 -1.46 47.84
N LEU A 1102 -3.74 -0.20 47.43
CA LEU A 1102 -3.78 0.21 46.03
C LEU A 1102 -2.39 0.49 45.43
N ASP A 1103 -1.33 0.48 46.25
CA ASP A 1103 0.03 0.82 45.86
C ASP A 1103 0.12 2.18 45.12
N LEU A 1104 -0.53 3.20 45.69
CA LEU A 1104 -0.54 4.57 45.14
C LEU A 1104 0.27 5.50 46.05
N PRO A 1105 1.55 5.74 45.74
CA PRO A 1105 2.47 6.46 46.63
C PRO A 1105 2.12 7.95 46.79
N LEU A 1106 1.63 8.63 45.74
CA LEU A 1106 1.32 10.06 45.82
C LEU A 1106 0.08 10.33 46.69
N PRO A 1107 -1.06 9.62 46.52
CA PRO A 1107 -2.19 9.72 47.44
C PRO A 1107 -1.84 9.36 48.88
N LEU A 1108 -1.01 8.35 49.09
CA LEU A 1108 -0.52 7.96 50.42
C LEU A 1108 0.26 9.11 51.07
N ALA A 1109 1.21 9.71 50.35
CA ALA A 1109 1.97 10.86 50.83
C ALA A 1109 1.05 12.01 51.23
N LEU A 1110 0.08 12.36 50.37
CA LEU A 1110 -0.88 13.43 50.65
C LEU A 1110 -1.78 13.12 51.86
N CYS A 1111 -2.23 11.88 52.03
CA CYS A 1111 -2.99 11.44 53.20
C CYS A 1111 -2.18 11.62 54.51
N LEU A 1112 -0.89 11.27 54.50
CA LEU A 1112 -0.02 11.42 55.67
C LEU A 1112 0.30 12.91 55.95
N LEU A 1113 0.39 13.74 54.90
CA LEU A 1113 0.49 15.20 55.04
C LEU A 1113 -0.79 15.81 55.62
N ASP A 1114 -1.96 15.34 55.17
CA ASP A 1114 -3.26 15.73 55.71
C ASP A 1114 -3.31 15.44 57.23
N GLU A 1115 -2.90 14.23 57.65
CA GLU A 1115 -2.82 13.84 59.06
C GLU A 1115 -1.85 14.73 59.85
N HIS A 1116 -0.62 14.91 59.36
CA HIS A 1116 0.40 15.70 60.03
C HIS A 1116 -0.06 17.15 60.24
N ARG A 1117 -0.66 17.75 59.21
CA ARG A 1117 -1.12 19.14 59.23
C ARG A 1117 -2.32 19.38 60.14
N THR A 1118 -3.22 18.41 60.24
CA THR A 1118 -4.47 18.56 61.01
C THR A 1118 -4.34 18.11 62.46
N LEU A 1119 -3.57 17.05 62.75
CA LEU A 1119 -3.41 16.50 64.09
C LEU A 1119 -2.07 16.84 64.77
N ARG A 1120 -1.08 17.36 64.02
CA ARG A 1120 0.32 17.51 64.50
C ARG A 1120 0.94 16.19 64.98
N SER A 1121 0.56 15.08 64.33
CA SER A 1121 1.10 13.74 64.59
C SER A 1121 2.63 13.75 64.48
N GLN A 1122 3.32 13.19 65.49
CA GLN A 1122 4.79 13.06 65.49
C GLN A 1122 5.28 11.89 64.62
N ALA A 1123 4.42 10.90 64.33
CA ALA A 1123 4.78 9.71 63.56
C ALA A 1123 4.55 9.87 62.04
N ALA A 1124 3.46 10.54 61.64
CA ALA A 1124 3.09 10.79 60.24
C ALA A 1124 4.17 11.44 59.34
N PRO A 1125 4.98 12.42 59.79
CA PRO A 1125 5.92 13.10 58.89
C PRO A 1125 7.07 12.21 58.41
N THR A 1126 7.48 11.19 59.19
CA THR A 1126 8.60 10.31 58.76
C THR A 1126 8.17 9.42 57.58
N GLU A 1127 6.96 8.86 57.65
CA GLU A 1127 6.42 8.04 56.56
C GLU A 1127 6.07 8.90 55.33
N ALA A 1128 5.52 10.11 55.55
CA ALA A 1128 5.25 11.06 54.46
C ALA A 1128 6.52 11.43 53.71
N ILE A 1129 7.62 11.75 54.43
CA ILE A 1129 8.92 12.05 53.82
C ILE A 1129 9.46 10.84 53.06
N ALA A 1130 9.36 9.62 53.61
CA ALA A 1130 9.80 8.42 52.91
C ALA A 1130 9.01 8.18 51.60
N ALA A 1131 7.71 8.46 51.58
CA ALA A 1131 6.88 8.39 50.37
C ALA A 1131 7.25 9.48 49.35
N ILE A 1132 7.50 10.71 49.81
CA ILE A 1132 7.98 11.83 48.99
C ILE A 1132 9.34 11.50 48.36
N ASP A 1133 10.29 11.00 49.16
CA ASP A 1133 11.64 10.64 48.72
C ASP A 1133 11.61 9.52 47.68
N ARG A 1134 10.75 8.51 47.87
CA ARG A 1134 10.56 7.42 46.91
C ARG A 1134 10.04 7.91 45.56
N LEU A 1135 9.17 8.91 45.56
CA LEU A 1135 8.60 9.51 44.35
C LEU A 1135 9.53 10.52 43.67
N GLY A 1136 10.49 11.10 44.41
CA GLY A 1136 11.17 12.31 43.99
C GLY A 1136 10.26 13.54 44.00
N ALA A 1137 9.26 13.57 44.90
CA ALA A 1137 8.26 14.62 45.01
C ALA A 1137 8.77 15.85 45.79
N ASP A 1138 9.97 16.36 45.48
CA ASP A 1138 10.64 17.38 46.28
C ASP A 1138 9.83 18.69 46.41
N GLY A 1139 8.94 18.99 45.46
CA GLY A 1139 7.99 20.10 45.56
C GLY A 1139 7.07 20.00 46.78
N LEU A 1140 6.72 18.78 47.22
CA LEU A 1140 5.90 18.58 48.41
C LEU A 1140 6.68 18.78 49.72
N ARG A 1141 8.03 18.85 49.71
CA ARG A 1141 8.81 19.12 50.93
C ARG A 1141 8.52 20.49 51.52
N VAL A 1142 8.30 21.50 50.70
CA VAL A 1142 7.93 22.86 51.14
C VAL A 1142 6.64 22.83 51.95
N VAL A 1143 5.71 21.95 51.59
CA VAL A 1143 4.46 21.74 52.33
C VAL A 1143 4.72 21.11 53.70
N VAL A 1144 5.66 20.17 53.81
CA VAL A 1144 6.10 19.57 55.09
C VAL A 1144 6.75 20.62 56.00
N GLU A 1145 7.68 21.40 55.47
CA GLU A 1145 8.50 22.36 56.24
C GLU A 1145 7.69 23.55 56.77
N THR A 1146 6.72 24.04 56.00
CA THR A 1146 5.83 25.14 56.41
C THR A 1146 4.86 24.75 57.54
N THR A 1147 4.61 23.45 57.75
CA THR A 1147 3.83 22.91 58.88
C THR A 1147 4.60 22.79 60.20
N VAL A 1148 5.94 22.76 60.17
CA VAL A 1148 6.79 22.55 61.36
C VAL A 1148 7.03 23.85 62.14
N THR A 1149 6.83 25.02 61.54
CA THR A 1149 6.95 26.31 62.25
C THR A 1149 5.78 26.56 63.22
N PRO A 1150 6.01 26.69 64.54
CA PRO A 1150 4.94 26.93 65.51
C PRO A 1150 4.39 28.35 65.36
N ARG A 1151 3.16 28.50 64.85
CA ARG A 1151 2.40 29.75 65.04
C ARG A 1151 2.14 29.94 66.55
N GLY A 1152 2.74 30.98 67.11
CA GLY A 1152 2.59 31.38 68.52
C GLY A 1152 1.12 31.55 68.94
N ALA A 1153 0.88 31.30 70.23
CA ALA A 1153 -0.43 31.24 70.87
C ALA A 1153 -1.38 32.40 70.50
N PRO A 1154 -2.71 32.13 70.37
CA PRO A 1154 -3.69 33.18 70.14
C PRO A 1154 -3.88 34.05 71.39
N PRO A 1155 -4.12 35.37 71.26
CA PRO A 1155 -4.41 36.22 72.41
C PRO A 1155 -5.76 35.85 73.02
N ARG A 1156 -5.80 35.78 74.36
CA ARG A 1156 -6.99 35.51 75.16
C ARG A 1156 -8.14 36.48 74.83
N ARG A 1157 -9.33 35.93 74.60
CA ARG A 1157 -10.60 36.65 74.44
C ARG A 1157 -10.90 37.56 75.64
N ALA A 1158 -11.10 38.85 75.38
CA ALA A 1158 -11.82 39.75 76.28
C ALA A 1158 -13.30 39.79 75.90
N ARG A 1159 -14.19 39.65 76.90
CA ARG A 1159 -15.65 39.77 76.77
C ARG A 1159 -16.06 41.25 76.69
N SER A 1160 -16.96 41.60 75.77
CA SER A 1160 -17.94 42.69 75.99
C SER A 1160 -19.14 42.60 75.03
N ARG A 1161 -20.30 42.96 75.59
CA ARG A 1161 -21.69 42.87 75.13
C ARG A 1161 -22.06 43.76 73.90
N PRO A 1162 -23.26 43.54 73.28
CA PRO A 1162 -23.72 44.21 72.04
C PRO A 1162 -24.59 45.46 72.29
N PRO A 1163 -24.78 46.31 71.27
CA PRO A 1163 -26.14 46.71 70.82
C PRO A 1163 -26.21 46.91 69.27
N SER A 1164 -27.22 46.40 68.55
CA SER A 1164 -28.57 46.94 68.26
C SER A 1164 -28.71 47.87 67.01
N ALA A 1165 -29.68 47.48 66.17
CA ALA A 1165 -30.64 48.28 65.39
C ALA A 1165 -30.24 49.09 64.12
N ARG A 1166 -30.89 48.68 63.01
CA ARG A 1166 -31.82 49.46 62.14
C ARG A 1166 -31.31 50.37 60.99
N THR A 1167 -31.93 50.06 59.83
CA THR A 1167 -32.59 50.93 58.82
C THR A 1167 -31.78 51.65 57.71
N ALA A 1168 -32.31 51.43 56.48
CA ALA A 1168 -32.14 52.12 55.17
C ALA A 1168 -32.50 53.64 55.23
N PRO A 1169 -32.65 54.49 54.16
CA PRO A 1169 -32.89 54.19 52.70
C PRO A 1169 -32.48 55.28 51.62
N ARG A 1170 -33.00 55.11 50.38
CA ARG A 1170 -33.40 56.12 49.32
C ARG A 1170 -32.28 56.78 48.47
N THR A 1171 -32.40 57.23 47.20
CA THR A 1171 -33.46 57.35 46.14
C THR A 1171 -32.85 57.91 44.83
N GLY A 1172 -33.48 57.60 43.68
CA GLY A 1172 -33.63 58.38 42.42
C GLY A 1172 -32.38 58.89 41.65
N GLY A 1173 -32.31 59.03 40.32
CA GLY A 1173 -33.27 58.98 39.22
C GLY A 1173 -32.82 59.99 38.14
N GLY A 1174 -32.88 59.64 36.84
CA GLY A 1174 -32.94 60.66 35.76
C GLY A 1174 -32.18 60.42 34.44
N ARG A 1175 -32.97 60.29 33.36
CA ARG A 1175 -32.82 60.87 31.99
C ARG A 1175 -31.80 60.32 30.95
N ARG A 1176 -32.32 59.45 30.07
CA ARG A 1176 -32.39 59.40 28.57
C ARG A 1176 -31.95 60.67 27.74
N PRO A 1177 -31.78 60.59 26.37
CA PRO A 1177 -30.70 60.00 25.53
C PRO A 1177 -30.21 61.01 24.42
N PRO A 1178 -29.57 60.55 23.31
CA PRO A 1178 -30.31 60.63 22.04
C PRO A 1178 -30.14 59.43 21.06
N ARG A 1179 -31.14 59.34 20.18
CA ARG A 1179 -31.36 58.57 18.93
C ARG A 1179 -30.43 59.05 17.79
N ALA A 1180 -30.28 58.46 16.60
CA ALA A 1180 -30.77 57.27 15.88
C ALA A 1180 -29.93 57.09 14.58
N ASN A 1181 -30.02 55.88 14.00
CA ASN A 1181 -30.04 55.50 12.57
C ASN A 1181 -29.04 56.11 11.56
N ASP A 1182 -28.31 55.24 10.85
CA ASP A 1182 -28.68 54.85 9.48
C ASP A 1182 -27.86 53.64 8.96
N ARG A 1183 -28.57 52.65 8.39
CA ARG A 1183 -28.12 51.69 7.36
C ARG A 1183 -27.99 52.45 6.01
N PRO A 1184 -27.41 51.95 4.87
CA PRO A 1184 -27.42 50.54 4.43
C PRO A 1184 -26.26 50.02 3.54
N SER A 1185 -26.19 48.68 3.47
CA SER A 1185 -25.84 47.82 2.31
C SER A 1185 -24.37 47.67 1.78
N PRO A 1186 -24.03 46.48 1.21
CA PRO A 1186 -22.68 46.00 0.84
C PRO A 1186 -22.34 46.35 -0.65
N PRO A 1187 -21.25 45.93 -1.35
CA PRO A 1187 -20.30 44.80 -1.13
C PRO A 1187 -18.80 45.05 -1.44
N GLY A 1188 -17.98 44.02 -1.26
CA GLY A 1188 -16.58 43.91 -1.69
C GLY A 1188 -15.97 42.58 -1.30
#